data_AF-A0A2D0KTA1-F1
#
_entry.id   AF-A0A2D0KTA1-F1
#
_cell.length_a   1.000
_cell.length_b   1.000
_cell.length_c   1.000
_cell.angle_alpha   90.00
_cell.angle_beta   90.00
_cell.angle_gamma   90.00
#
_symmetry.space_group_name_H-M   'P 1'
#
loop_
_entity.id
_entity.type
_entity.pdbx_description
1 polymer ?
#
loop_
_entity_poly.entity_id
_entity_poly.type
_entity_poly.pdbx_seq_one_letter_code
_entity_poly.pdbx_strand_id
1 'polypeptide(L)'
;MNDQDLLFHSVKDDIHFDTLLEQAHQVVEQQAGKVWSDTAEHDPGITFLEGFSYAVSDLSYRHTLPLQDLLTPAPDKQDKHGGIFPSEFSPDNMLTCGPITLDDYRRALLDLHSSDWKKEVSGENKEDFLFRNVQLVTKPGDFTYWYNPETREYSFVKQEQEQEQEQEQEQEQEQETIKEFHLRGNYWLYLEPTRYTEKNQAIAIQQLKAFLTQNRNIGEAVSKIIWVQPVNFQLQLDIELGNDVHETEIAGIVAAIYSTAEQYVMPEAHRYDTETLQDAGMHNSEIFEGPRLKHGWIPELPPDRNYTQSLSLNLSCLVNQLLEIKGVQKINRFQLKNDFNKKLITPVKQDSWSWMIKEGYYPRLWGEDPLCELVKTDGPLKVTAKGGIRVMIEKSDILTHLPNLPLIQSKPVVLPYGRHRKVGHYYPVSNTLPACYELQQSLPERVESKHAQRLLLLHQFMLPFEQLLASGCKQITMLPQLLAFKRKGNEVWGNQWPFKPDSASDQAHKNYESELKALLKKYSHDNTHELEIINYLLGYFGTQRAPRTFSTSIDDFITVQQGYLAEQPTLVYHRANVRIDQISSLQKRIAARLGLSGEIFKPKPDLRKLPFYLVEHRALLPIKPNKQFDDEQVPKSVTEEKDAQTGKHYVVIEQQEIDGQLAQGQLINLLIYGDGDEQGRKLLTIRGQVIVKTEGDKFWLDIANSVQLQRDLKQIITAAGESKLRWENSEIWMEDMDYRLAYDDDQTLNGKPLPETQKRLTRTAQTPFPSLIKEGYEITLTKQISLASKNSASKSADADSKEEVPAVLYAKVVSFDRIKGTMIIERQGGSISAFPPKKDAWRYHWYFSDKDYENSDRFSFVISVVVNYGLISKLNNKSYKVDPYQLEDWVKRTILSEFPAHVSMIIHWMGSEEFENFGINYQRWQNNGTPLGEAAYSILKSLTLGRLPSALEGIGTMRIATSEQRKQVVGENGDKWNKNIIIDNELFYVPKLDK
;
A
#
# COMPACT_ATOMS: atom_id res chain seq x y z
N MET A 1 -19.17 16.17 29.00
CA MET A 1 -18.82 17.61 28.83
C MET A 1 -20.12 18.40 28.86
N ASN A 2 -20.54 18.93 30.03
CA ASN A 2 -21.85 19.56 30.19
C ASN A 2 -21.80 21.04 30.62
N ASP A 3 -20.62 21.63 30.74
CA ASP A 3 -20.50 23.07 31.05
C ASP A 3 -20.21 23.86 29.77
N GLN A 4 -21.28 24.16 29.02
CA GLN A 4 -21.17 24.82 27.72
C GLN A 4 -20.70 26.28 27.78
N ASP A 5 -20.70 26.93 28.96
CA ASP A 5 -20.52 28.39 29.11
C ASP A 5 -19.36 28.82 30.06
N LEU A 6 -18.40 27.94 30.39
CA LEU A 6 -17.32 28.25 31.36
C LEU A 6 -16.49 29.49 30.99
N LEU A 7 -16.18 29.68 29.70
CA LEU A 7 -15.32 30.79 29.28
C LEU A 7 -16.00 32.14 29.50
N PHE A 8 -17.24 32.30 29.04
CA PHE A 8 -17.98 33.56 29.18
C PHE A 8 -18.10 34.00 30.65
N HIS A 9 -18.49 33.08 31.53
CA HIS A 9 -18.62 33.41 32.96
C HIS A 9 -17.29 33.81 33.61
N SER A 10 -16.16 33.29 33.13
CA SER A 10 -14.83 33.63 33.67
C SER A 10 -14.31 34.99 33.22
N VAL A 11 -14.66 35.45 32.01
CA VAL A 11 -14.10 36.69 31.42
C VAL A 11 -15.13 37.81 31.29
N LYS A 12 -16.37 37.60 31.77
CA LYS A 12 -17.51 38.51 31.57
C LYS A 12 -17.19 39.97 31.92
N ASP A 13 -16.52 40.18 33.04
CA ASP A 13 -16.19 41.51 33.53
C ASP A 13 -15.01 42.13 32.76
N ASP A 14 -14.08 41.32 32.27
CA ASP A 14 -12.91 41.76 31.48
C ASP A 14 -13.29 42.23 30.07
N ILE A 15 -14.28 41.58 29.45
CA ILE A 15 -14.76 41.91 28.09
C ILE A 15 -15.85 42.99 28.10
N HIS A 16 -16.22 43.51 29.27
CA HIS A 16 -17.27 44.50 29.41
C HIS A 16 -16.85 45.87 28.87
N PHE A 17 -17.83 46.62 28.35
CA PHE A 17 -17.61 47.96 27.78
C PHE A 17 -16.87 48.89 28.76
N ASP A 18 -17.33 49.01 30.00
CA ASP A 18 -16.75 49.92 31.00
C ASP A 18 -15.26 49.63 31.25
N THR A 19 -14.91 48.35 31.40
CA THR A 19 -13.54 47.88 31.62
C THR A 19 -12.64 48.20 30.41
N LEU A 20 -13.13 47.96 29.19
CA LEU A 20 -12.39 48.21 27.96
C LEU A 20 -12.22 49.73 27.70
N LEU A 21 -13.24 50.52 28.00
CA LEU A 21 -13.18 51.98 27.87
C LEU A 21 -12.20 52.57 28.89
N GLU A 22 -12.19 52.10 30.13
CA GLU A 22 -11.21 52.52 31.14
C GLU A 22 -9.78 52.23 30.67
N GLN A 23 -9.52 51.04 30.12
CA GLN A 23 -8.20 50.71 29.54
C GLN A 23 -7.83 51.66 28.40
N ALA A 24 -8.78 52.00 27.53
CA ALA A 24 -8.55 52.93 26.43
C ALA A 24 -8.24 54.36 26.93
N HIS A 25 -8.95 54.85 27.95
CA HIS A 25 -8.67 56.13 28.59
C HIS A 25 -7.27 56.19 29.20
N GLN A 26 -6.85 55.12 29.89
CA GLN A 26 -5.50 55.05 30.46
C GLN A 26 -4.41 55.21 29.38
N VAL A 27 -4.61 54.60 28.20
CA VAL A 27 -3.66 54.75 27.07
C VAL A 27 -3.65 56.19 26.56
N VAL A 28 -4.81 56.84 26.41
CA VAL A 28 -4.92 58.24 25.97
C VAL A 28 -4.26 59.18 26.97
N GLU A 29 -4.53 59.01 28.26
CA GLU A 29 -3.95 59.84 29.33
C GLU A 29 -2.43 59.73 29.36
N GLN A 30 -1.89 58.51 29.28
CA GLN A 30 -0.45 58.25 29.31
C GLN A 30 0.29 58.78 28.08
N GLN A 31 -0.27 58.59 26.88
CA GLN A 31 0.41 58.92 25.63
C GLN A 31 0.15 60.35 25.15
N ALA A 32 -1.07 60.86 25.38
CA ALA A 32 -1.56 62.11 24.79
C ALA A 32 -2.11 63.11 25.82
N GLY A 33 -2.12 62.83 27.12
CA GLY A 33 -2.77 63.69 28.15
C GLY A 33 -2.26 65.14 28.23
N LYS A 34 -1.10 65.46 27.62
CA LYS A 34 -0.60 66.84 27.49
C LYS A 34 -1.19 67.60 26.30
N VAL A 35 -1.60 66.89 25.25
CA VAL A 35 -2.10 67.46 23.98
C VAL A 35 -3.62 67.31 23.89
N TRP A 36 -4.14 66.17 24.34
CA TRP A 36 -5.56 65.87 24.46
C TRP A 36 -5.92 65.79 25.95
N SER A 37 -6.13 66.97 26.56
CA SER A 37 -6.37 67.12 28.00
C SER A 37 -7.85 67.14 28.39
N ASP A 38 -8.76 67.33 27.43
CA ASP A 38 -10.20 67.26 27.63
C ASP A 38 -10.71 65.92 27.12
N THR A 39 -10.97 64.99 28.03
CA THR A 39 -11.46 63.64 27.72
C THR A 39 -12.86 63.41 28.29
N ALA A 40 -13.67 64.47 28.34
CA ALA A 40 -15.06 64.39 28.76
C ALA A 40 -15.98 63.84 27.65
N GLU A 41 -17.18 63.41 28.03
CA GLU A 41 -18.18 62.77 27.15
C GLU A 41 -18.62 63.64 25.95
N HIS A 42 -18.41 64.97 26.02
CA HIS A 42 -18.76 65.87 24.91
C HIS A 42 -17.74 65.87 23.76
N ASP A 43 -16.52 65.36 23.98
CA ASP A 43 -15.47 65.37 22.98
C ASP A 43 -15.74 64.30 21.89
N PRO A 44 -15.78 64.67 20.60
CA PRO A 44 -15.92 63.72 19.51
C PRO A 44 -14.94 62.55 19.54
N GLY A 45 -13.69 62.78 19.94
CA GLY A 45 -12.70 61.72 20.05
C GLY A 45 -13.07 60.67 21.10
N ILE A 46 -13.69 61.08 22.22
CA ILE A 46 -14.19 60.16 23.24
C ILE A 46 -15.41 59.41 22.73
N THR A 47 -16.34 60.08 22.04
CA THR A 47 -17.50 59.39 21.44
C THR A 47 -17.09 58.33 20.41
N PHE A 48 -15.99 58.54 19.67
CA PHE A 48 -15.42 57.52 18.78
C PHE A 48 -14.80 56.37 19.58
N LEU A 49 -14.05 56.68 20.63
CA LEU A 49 -13.41 55.69 21.50
C LEU A 49 -14.45 54.79 22.20
N GLU A 50 -15.56 55.36 22.66
CA GLU A 50 -16.71 54.63 23.19
C GLU A 50 -17.32 53.70 22.12
N GLY A 51 -17.61 54.23 20.92
CA GLY A 51 -18.16 53.44 19.83
C GLY A 51 -17.28 52.23 19.46
N PHE A 52 -15.96 52.42 19.39
CA PHE A 52 -15.03 51.33 19.13
C PHE A 52 -14.85 50.39 20.33
N SER A 53 -14.84 50.89 21.57
CA SER A 53 -14.77 50.05 22.78
C SER A 53 -15.99 49.14 22.90
N TYR A 54 -17.18 49.63 22.55
CA TYR A 54 -18.38 48.81 22.46
C TYR A 54 -18.26 47.73 21.38
N ALA A 55 -17.73 48.08 20.20
CA ALA A 55 -17.54 47.10 19.13
C ALA A 55 -16.45 46.06 19.45
N VAL A 56 -15.41 46.42 20.19
CA VAL A 56 -14.44 45.47 20.75
C VAL A 56 -15.11 44.56 21.79
N SER A 57 -15.97 45.09 22.66
CA SER A 57 -16.77 44.28 23.60
C SER A 57 -17.66 43.26 22.86
N ASP A 58 -18.37 43.67 21.80
CA ASP A 58 -19.14 42.76 20.94
C ASP A 58 -18.26 41.69 20.27
N LEU A 59 -17.11 42.08 19.70
CA LEU A 59 -16.18 41.13 19.10
C LEU A 59 -15.66 40.12 20.13
N SER A 60 -15.26 40.58 21.31
CA SER A 60 -14.78 39.74 22.42
C SER A 60 -15.85 38.78 22.92
N TYR A 61 -17.10 39.22 23.04
CA TYR A 61 -18.23 38.35 23.40
C TYR A 61 -18.44 37.21 22.41
N ARG A 62 -18.20 37.43 21.10
CA ARG A 62 -18.30 36.35 20.10
C ARG A 62 -17.28 35.24 20.34
N HIS A 63 -16.10 35.55 20.86
CA HIS A 63 -15.08 34.55 21.20
C HIS A 63 -15.46 33.68 22.40
N THR A 64 -16.37 34.15 23.27
CA THR A 64 -16.77 33.41 24.47
C THR A 64 -17.92 32.43 24.26
N LEU A 65 -18.48 32.36 23.04
CA LEU A 65 -19.52 31.40 22.71
C LEU A 65 -19.01 29.95 22.85
N PRO A 66 -19.90 28.97 23.09
CA PRO A 66 -19.51 27.58 23.25
C PRO A 66 -18.65 27.08 22.07
N LEU A 67 -17.53 26.40 22.37
CA LEU A 67 -16.58 25.96 21.34
C LEU A 67 -17.25 25.08 20.27
N GLN A 68 -18.20 24.23 20.69
CA GLN A 68 -18.97 23.39 19.78
C GLN A 68 -19.76 24.23 18.75
N ASP A 69 -20.33 25.36 19.17
CA ASP A 69 -21.06 26.27 18.29
C ASP A 69 -20.10 27.03 17.37
N LEU A 70 -18.94 27.46 17.88
CA LEU A 70 -17.92 28.18 17.11
C LEU A 70 -17.26 27.31 16.02
N LEU A 71 -17.09 26.02 16.28
CA LEU A 71 -16.56 25.06 15.31
C LEU A 71 -17.61 24.52 14.33
N THR A 72 -18.90 24.81 14.57
CA THR A 72 -19.98 24.35 13.68
C THR A 72 -20.08 25.26 12.46
N PRO A 73 -19.84 24.77 11.23
CA PRO A 73 -19.96 25.58 10.03
C PRO A 73 -21.43 25.86 9.68
N ALA A 74 -21.66 26.74 8.72
CA ALA A 74 -23.00 27.03 8.21
C ALA A 74 -23.68 25.74 7.67
N PRO A 75 -25.01 25.57 7.82
CA PRO A 75 -25.71 24.33 7.46
C PRO A 75 -25.53 23.86 6.00
N ASP A 76 -25.32 24.78 5.07
CA ASP A 76 -25.05 24.49 3.65
C ASP A 76 -23.67 23.86 3.40
N LYS A 77 -22.76 23.96 4.38
CA LYS A 77 -21.40 23.39 4.34
C LYS A 77 -21.22 22.19 5.26
N GLN A 78 -22.29 21.72 5.90
CA GLN A 78 -22.25 20.56 6.79
C GLN A 78 -22.44 19.26 6.01
N ASP A 79 -21.63 18.26 6.35
CA ASP A 79 -21.84 16.89 5.88
C ASP A 79 -23.02 16.24 6.64
N LYS A 80 -24.01 15.71 5.90
CA LYS A 80 -25.26 15.14 6.47
C LYS A 80 -25.04 14.03 7.50
N HIS A 81 -23.95 13.28 7.38
CA HIS A 81 -23.59 12.18 8.26
C HIS A 81 -22.28 12.44 9.02
N GLY A 82 -21.81 13.70 8.99
CA GLY A 82 -20.59 14.12 9.66
C GLY A 82 -20.84 14.76 11.01
N GLY A 83 -19.76 15.31 11.58
CA GLY A 83 -19.77 16.06 12.81
C GLY A 83 -18.74 17.19 12.76
N ILE A 84 -18.39 17.76 13.91
CA ILE A 84 -17.34 18.80 14.00
C ILE A 84 -16.02 18.30 13.40
N PHE A 85 -15.67 17.05 13.72
CA PHE A 85 -14.57 16.35 13.10
C PHE A 85 -15.10 15.44 11.99
N PRO A 86 -14.36 15.28 10.88
CA PRO A 86 -14.71 14.29 9.86
C PRO A 86 -14.75 12.89 10.46
N SER A 87 -15.67 12.04 9.99
CA SER A 87 -15.87 10.70 10.54
C SER A 87 -14.66 9.78 10.39
N GLU A 88 -13.72 10.10 9.49
CA GLU A 88 -12.46 9.34 9.38
C GLU A 88 -11.53 9.60 10.57
N PHE A 89 -11.71 10.68 11.32
CA PHE A 89 -10.95 10.98 12.55
C PHE A 89 -11.66 10.47 13.81
N SER A 90 -12.61 9.55 13.66
CA SER A 90 -13.28 8.92 14.80
C SER A 90 -12.30 8.06 15.62
N PRO A 91 -12.54 7.88 16.93
CA PRO A 91 -11.73 7.03 17.78
C PRO A 91 -11.51 5.61 17.23
N ASP A 92 -12.55 4.99 16.66
CA ASP A 92 -12.49 3.64 16.09
C ASP A 92 -11.57 3.52 14.86
N ASN A 93 -11.19 4.65 14.24
CA ASN A 93 -10.24 4.69 13.13
C ASN A 93 -8.88 5.27 13.54
N MET A 94 -8.81 6.09 14.61
CA MET A 94 -7.56 6.73 15.08
C MET A 94 -6.77 5.83 16.00
N LEU A 95 -7.47 5.05 16.83
CA LEU A 95 -6.84 4.20 17.84
C LEU A 95 -6.58 2.79 17.32
N THR A 96 -7.38 2.32 16.36
CA THR A 96 -7.15 1.02 15.71
C THR A 96 -5.94 1.06 14.78
N CYS A 97 -5.31 -0.09 14.60
CA CYS A 97 -4.20 -0.30 13.67
C CYS A 97 -4.55 -1.37 12.64
N GLY A 98 -3.90 -1.36 11.47
CA GLY A 98 -4.07 -2.45 10.51
C GLY A 98 -3.59 -3.79 11.09
N PRO A 99 -4.08 -4.94 10.58
CA PRO A 99 -3.67 -6.25 11.09
C PRO A 99 -2.18 -6.52 10.78
N ILE A 100 -1.37 -6.65 11.83
CA ILE A 100 0.07 -6.89 11.74
C ILE A 100 0.45 -8.17 12.49
N THR A 101 -0.05 -8.35 13.71
CA THR A 101 0.26 -9.54 14.50
C THR A 101 -0.61 -10.73 14.10
N LEU A 102 -0.21 -11.94 14.51
CA LEU A 102 -1.01 -13.15 14.31
C LEU A 102 -2.41 -13.01 14.94
N ASP A 103 -2.47 -12.39 16.12
CA ASP A 103 -3.72 -12.14 16.84
C ASP A 103 -4.60 -11.09 16.15
N ASP A 104 -4.02 -10.05 15.55
CA ASP A 104 -4.77 -9.07 14.77
C ASP A 104 -5.37 -9.72 13.52
N TYR A 105 -4.58 -10.50 12.78
CA TYR A 105 -5.10 -11.27 11.66
C TYR A 105 -6.23 -12.19 12.10
N ARG A 106 -6.10 -12.83 13.26
CA ARG A 106 -7.14 -13.68 13.84
C ARG A 106 -8.42 -12.89 14.15
N ARG A 107 -8.34 -11.75 14.83
CA ARG A 107 -9.49 -10.87 15.10
C ARG A 107 -10.18 -10.43 13.80
N ALA A 108 -9.40 -9.95 12.83
CA ALA A 108 -9.91 -9.42 11.57
C ALA A 108 -10.56 -10.50 10.68
N LEU A 109 -10.02 -11.71 10.67
CA LEU A 109 -10.60 -12.83 9.92
C LEU A 109 -11.87 -13.39 10.60
N LEU A 110 -11.92 -13.41 11.94
CA LEU A 110 -13.11 -13.81 12.70
C LEU A 110 -14.27 -12.82 12.56
N ASP A 111 -14.00 -11.58 12.16
CA ASP A 111 -15.02 -10.57 11.85
C ASP A 111 -15.64 -10.76 10.46
N LEU A 112 -15.09 -11.59 9.57
CA LEU A 112 -15.68 -11.78 8.24
C LEU A 112 -17.06 -12.45 8.34
N HIS A 113 -18.09 -11.76 7.85
CA HIS A 113 -19.48 -12.21 7.89
C HIS A 113 -20.07 -12.33 6.48
N SER A 114 -21.00 -13.26 6.26
CA SER A 114 -21.61 -13.50 4.94
C SER A 114 -22.38 -12.30 4.39
N SER A 115 -22.93 -11.45 5.26
CA SER A 115 -23.68 -10.24 4.88
C SER A 115 -22.81 -9.14 4.26
N ASP A 116 -21.49 -9.20 4.44
CA ASP A 116 -20.55 -8.19 3.92
C ASP A 116 -20.40 -8.25 2.39
N TRP A 117 -20.77 -9.38 1.78
CA TRP A 117 -20.60 -9.64 0.36
C TRP A 117 -21.96 -9.83 -0.35
N LYS A 118 -22.69 -8.74 -0.56
CA LYS A 118 -24.00 -8.76 -1.23
C LYS A 118 -23.85 -8.88 -2.75
N LYS A 119 -23.67 -10.10 -3.26
CA LYS A 119 -24.25 -10.47 -4.57
C LYS A 119 -25.67 -10.96 -4.31
N GLU A 120 -26.61 -10.66 -5.21
CA GLU A 120 -28.01 -11.08 -5.16
C GLU A 120 -28.13 -12.59 -4.91
N VAL A 121 -28.21 -13.01 -3.65
CA VAL A 121 -28.64 -14.35 -3.28
C VAL A 121 -30.09 -14.21 -2.86
N SER A 122 -30.97 -14.46 -3.81
CA SER A 122 -32.37 -14.73 -3.57
C SER A 122 -32.49 -16.00 -2.71
N GLY A 123 -32.85 -15.86 -1.44
CA GLY A 123 -33.23 -17.00 -0.61
C GLY A 123 -33.01 -16.77 0.87
N GLU A 124 -33.92 -17.32 1.68
CA GLU A 124 -33.97 -17.36 3.14
C GLU A 124 -32.78 -18.14 3.78
N ASN A 125 -31.54 -17.84 3.40
CA ASN A 125 -30.37 -18.45 4.00
C ASN A 125 -29.98 -17.69 5.27
N LYS A 126 -29.88 -18.41 6.40
CA LYS A 126 -29.31 -17.90 7.66
C LYS A 126 -27.92 -17.33 7.39
N GLU A 127 -27.70 -16.06 7.70
CA GLU A 127 -26.39 -15.42 7.66
C GLU A 127 -25.55 -15.86 8.88
N ASP A 128 -24.23 -15.92 8.72
CA ASP A 128 -23.31 -16.30 9.80
C ASP A 128 -21.90 -15.73 9.54
N PHE A 129 -21.07 -15.72 10.59
CA PHE A 129 -19.64 -15.52 10.45
C PHE A 129 -19.02 -16.65 9.63
N LEU A 130 -17.98 -16.34 8.86
CA LEU A 130 -17.40 -17.32 7.94
C LEU A 130 -16.53 -18.35 8.65
N PHE A 131 -15.84 -17.91 9.70
CA PHE A 131 -14.85 -18.72 10.41
C PHE A 131 -15.13 -18.72 11.89
N ARG A 132 -15.06 -19.92 12.48
CA ARG A 132 -15.13 -20.08 13.93
C ARG A 132 -13.77 -19.87 14.57
N ASN A 133 -12.72 -20.32 13.88
CA ASN A 133 -11.34 -20.13 14.30
C ASN A 133 -10.41 -20.07 13.08
N VAL A 134 -9.27 -19.41 13.24
CA VAL A 134 -8.23 -19.28 12.21
C VAL A 134 -6.86 -19.30 12.85
N GLN A 135 -5.87 -19.81 12.11
CA GLN A 135 -4.49 -19.82 12.54
C GLN A 135 -3.56 -19.45 11.38
N LEU A 136 -2.73 -18.43 11.58
CA LEU A 136 -1.69 -18.05 10.64
C LEU A 136 -0.34 -18.55 11.17
N VAL A 137 0.43 -19.27 10.35
CA VAL A 137 1.70 -19.88 10.76
C VAL A 137 2.80 -19.55 9.77
N THR A 138 3.97 -19.17 10.26
CA THR A 138 5.19 -19.00 9.44
C THR A 138 5.68 -20.34 8.94
N LYS A 139 5.98 -20.49 7.65
CA LYS A 139 6.62 -21.71 7.14
C LYS A 139 7.86 -21.41 6.28
N PRO A 140 9.05 -21.41 6.90
CA PRO A 140 10.30 -21.26 6.17
C PRO A 140 10.46 -22.38 5.12
N GLY A 141 10.93 -22.04 3.92
CA GLY A 141 11.29 -23.02 2.87
C GLY A 141 10.19 -23.44 1.89
N ASP A 142 8.97 -22.89 2.00
CA ASP A 142 7.86 -23.21 1.08
C ASP A 142 8.12 -22.72 -0.37
N PHE A 143 8.84 -21.60 -0.50
CA PHE A 143 9.30 -21.06 -1.77
C PHE A 143 10.83 -21.05 -1.79
N THR A 144 11.39 -22.00 -2.53
CA THR A 144 12.83 -22.21 -2.70
C THR A 144 13.16 -22.11 -4.18
N TYR A 145 14.27 -21.43 -4.48
CA TYR A 145 14.80 -21.27 -5.83
C TYR A 145 16.33 -21.36 -5.79
N TRP A 146 16.94 -21.62 -6.94
CA TRP A 146 18.37 -21.85 -7.06
C TRP A 146 19.01 -20.82 -7.99
N TYR A 147 20.31 -20.60 -7.80
CA TYR A 147 21.16 -19.82 -8.68
C TYR A 147 22.35 -20.67 -9.11
N ASN A 148 22.57 -20.76 -10.42
CA ASN A 148 23.73 -21.42 -11.00
C ASN A 148 24.77 -20.36 -11.39
N PRO A 149 25.95 -20.28 -10.73
CA PRO A 149 27.01 -19.31 -11.06
C PRO A 149 27.60 -19.47 -12.47
N GLU A 150 27.64 -20.70 -13.01
CA GLU A 150 28.24 -20.97 -14.32
C GLU A 150 27.35 -20.48 -15.48
N THR A 151 26.06 -20.83 -15.44
CA THR A 151 25.08 -20.37 -16.45
C THR A 151 24.52 -19.00 -16.15
N ARG A 152 24.64 -18.55 -14.90
CA ARG A 152 24.12 -17.28 -14.37
C ARG A 152 22.60 -17.18 -14.47
N GLU A 153 21.93 -18.30 -14.25
CA GLU A 153 20.48 -18.46 -14.33
C GLU A 153 19.88 -18.76 -12.94
N TYR A 154 18.68 -18.24 -12.70
CA TYR A 154 17.85 -18.54 -11.53
C TYR A 154 16.72 -19.50 -11.92
N SER A 155 16.57 -20.59 -11.17
CA SER A 155 15.65 -21.68 -11.48
C SER A 155 14.72 -22.07 -10.32
N PHE A 156 13.59 -22.70 -10.64
CA PHE A 156 12.68 -23.32 -9.67
C PHE A 156 12.99 -24.79 -9.37
N VAL A 157 13.97 -25.36 -10.08
CA VAL A 157 14.39 -26.75 -9.94
C VAL A 157 15.89 -26.76 -9.74
N LYS A 158 16.38 -27.61 -8.84
CA LYS A 158 17.81 -27.82 -8.65
C LYS A 158 18.34 -28.53 -9.90
N GLN A 159 19.18 -27.85 -10.68
CA GLN A 159 19.87 -28.48 -11.81
C GLN A 159 20.86 -29.51 -11.27
N GLU A 160 20.81 -30.75 -11.76
CA GLU A 160 21.82 -31.76 -11.43
C GLU A 160 23.00 -31.55 -12.39
N GLN A 161 24.22 -31.45 -11.86
CA GLN A 161 25.42 -31.49 -12.70
C GLN A 161 25.60 -32.93 -13.17
N GLU A 162 25.55 -33.17 -14.49
CA GLU A 162 25.88 -34.47 -15.07
C GLU A 162 27.35 -34.79 -14.71
N GLN A 163 27.53 -35.68 -13.73
CA GLN A 163 28.85 -36.28 -13.47
C GLN A 163 29.14 -37.24 -14.62
N GLU A 164 29.82 -36.76 -15.66
CA GLU A 164 30.55 -37.67 -16.55
C GLU A 164 31.58 -38.42 -15.70
N GLN A 165 31.36 -39.72 -15.57
CA GLN A 165 32.30 -40.66 -14.95
C GLN A 165 33.60 -40.65 -15.76
N GLU A 166 34.62 -39.93 -15.32
CA GLU A 166 36.00 -40.25 -15.72
C GLU A 166 37.03 -39.83 -14.67
N GLN A 167 37.49 -40.86 -13.95
CA GLN A 167 38.80 -41.07 -13.35
C GLN A 167 39.34 -40.09 -12.29
N GLU A 168 39.55 -40.67 -11.11
CA GLU A 168 40.37 -40.20 -10.00
C GLU A 168 41.70 -39.58 -10.45
N GLN A 169 41.81 -38.25 -10.41
CA GLN A 169 43.05 -37.57 -10.02
C GLN A 169 42.71 -36.38 -9.12
N GLU A 170 43.23 -36.43 -7.90
CA GLU A 170 43.17 -35.40 -6.88
C GLU A 170 43.82 -34.10 -7.38
N GLN A 171 42.99 -33.13 -7.77
CA GLN A 171 43.28 -31.70 -7.56
C GLN A 171 42.01 -31.03 -7.07
N GLU A 172 42.04 -30.59 -5.81
CA GLU A 172 41.02 -29.74 -5.18
C GLU A 172 40.93 -28.40 -5.92
N GLN A 173 40.16 -28.34 -7.00
CA GLN A 173 39.52 -27.10 -7.46
C GLN A 173 38.08 -27.14 -6.93
N GLU A 174 37.76 -26.26 -5.99
CA GLU A 174 36.40 -26.05 -5.48
C GLU A 174 35.46 -25.79 -6.66
N GLN A 175 34.73 -26.81 -7.13
CA GLN A 175 33.65 -26.64 -8.11
C GLN A 175 32.57 -25.74 -7.51
N GLU A 176 32.15 -24.71 -8.27
CA GLU A 176 31.16 -23.73 -7.83
C GLU A 176 29.79 -24.39 -7.64
N THR A 177 29.46 -24.67 -6.38
CA THR A 177 28.18 -25.31 -6.02
C THR A 177 27.00 -24.40 -6.32
N ILE A 178 25.97 -24.91 -7.00
CA ILE A 178 24.65 -24.26 -7.14
C ILE A 178 24.15 -23.74 -5.78
N LYS A 179 23.70 -22.48 -5.73
CA LYS A 179 23.27 -21.81 -4.49
C LYS A 179 21.76 -21.96 -4.29
N GLU A 180 21.35 -22.26 -3.06
CA GLU A 180 19.95 -22.43 -2.68
C GLU A 180 19.45 -21.22 -1.87
N PHE A 181 18.27 -20.71 -2.23
CA PHE A 181 17.63 -19.58 -1.57
C PHE A 181 16.23 -19.91 -1.09
N HIS A 182 15.90 -19.46 0.13
CA HIS A 182 14.56 -19.58 0.70
C HIS A 182 13.93 -18.21 0.89
N LEU A 183 12.79 -17.99 0.26
CA LEU A 183 12.03 -16.75 0.43
C LEU A 183 11.44 -16.67 1.84
N ARG A 184 11.72 -15.58 2.53
CA ARG A 184 11.16 -15.29 3.86
C ARG A 184 9.86 -14.48 3.73
N GLY A 185 9.02 -14.50 4.78
CA GLY A 185 7.76 -13.75 4.81
C GLY A 185 6.55 -14.46 4.19
N ASN A 186 6.65 -15.77 3.90
CA ASN A 186 5.49 -16.56 3.46
C ASN A 186 4.80 -17.25 4.65
N TYR A 187 3.47 -17.23 4.64
CA TYR A 187 2.61 -17.77 5.69
C TYR A 187 1.62 -18.79 5.16
N TRP A 188 1.29 -19.78 5.98
CA TRP A 188 0.17 -20.70 5.77
C TRP A 188 -1.00 -20.28 6.65
N LEU A 189 -2.19 -20.23 6.06
CA LEU A 189 -3.43 -19.86 6.74
C LEU A 189 -4.34 -21.08 6.87
N TYR A 190 -4.59 -21.51 8.10
CA TYR A 190 -5.55 -22.56 8.44
C TYR A 190 -6.89 -21.94 8.83
N LEU A 191 -7.96 -22.45 8.25
CA LEU A 191 -9.31 -21.94 8.43
C LEU A 191 -10.23 -23.04 8.96
N GLU A 192 -10.83 -22.81 10.13
CA GLU A 192 -11.94 -23.59 10.65
C GLU A 192 -13.26 -22.91 10.25
N PRO A 193 -13.95 -23.41 9.21
CA PRO A 193 -15.20 -22.81 8.74
C PRO A 193 -16.33 -23.01 9.75
N THR A 194 -17.31 -22.12 9.74
CA THR A 194 -18.60 -22.39 10.40
C THR A 194 -19.41 -23.42 9.59
N ARG A 195 -20.44 -24.01 10.22
CA ARG A 195 -21.39 -24.92 9.52
C ARG A 195 -22.07 -24.24 8.32
N TYR A 196 -22.23 -22.91 8.35
CA TYR A 196 -22.71 -22.13 7.22
C TYR A 196 -21.72 -22.16 6.04
N THR A 197 -20.45 -21.89 6.32
CA THR A 197 -19.39 -21.82 5.31
C THR A 197 -19.02 -23.19 4.75
N GLU A 198 -19.13 -24.26 5.54
CA GLU A 198 -19.02 -25.64 5.04
C GLU A 198 -19.96 -25.89 3.84
N LYS A 199 -21.18 -25.33 3.86
CA LYS A 199 -22.16 -25.45 2.77
C LYS A 199 -21.97 -24.43 1.65
N ASN A 200 -21.35 -23.29 1.95
CA ASN A 200 -21.26 -22.11 1.07
C ASN A 200 -19.82 -21.64 0.81
N GLN A 201 -18.89 -22.57 0.62
CA GLN A 201 -17.45 -22.28 0.59
C GLN A 201 -17.02 -21.29 -0.51
N ALA A 202 -17.71 -21.28 -1.66
CA ALA A 202 -17.36 -20.43 -2.80
C ALA A 202 -17.41 -18.93 -2.48
N ILE A 203 -18.41 -18.47 -1.71
CA ILE A 203 -18.55 -17.06 -1.30
C ILE A 203 -17.44 -16.70 -0.32
N ALA A 204 -17.18 -17.58 0.65
CA ALA A 204 -16.14 -17.37 1.65
C ALA A 204 -14.74 -17.28 1.01
N ILE A 205 -14.45 -18.09 -0.01
CA ILE A 205 -13.19 -18.01 -0.77
C ILE A 205 -13.03 -16.64 -1.44
N GLN A 206 -14.09 -16.09 -2.04
CA GLN A 206 -14.04 -14.77 -2.70
C GLN A 206 -13.78 -13.65 -1.69
N GLN A 207 -14.53 -13.65 -0.59
CA GLN A 207 -14.39 -12.65 0.48
C GLN A 207 -13.01 -12.73 1.15
N LEU A 208 -12.51 -13.94 1.42
CA LEU A 208 -11.17 -14.15 1.96
C LEU A 208 -10.08 -13.63 1.02
N LYS A 209 -10.16 -13.94 -0.29
CA LYS A 209 -9.18 -13.43 -1.27
C LYS A 209 -9.15 -11.90 -1.31
N ALA A 210 -10.32 -11.25 -1.25
CA ALA A 210 -10.42 -9.80 -1.16
C ALA A 210 -9.79 -9.26 0.14
N PHE A 211 -10.09 -9.90 1.28
CA PHE A 211 -9.52 -9.54 2.57
C PHE A 211 -7.99 -9.63 2.59
N LEU A 212 -7.41 -10.74 2.13
CA LEU A 212 -5.96 -10.95 2.12
C LEU A 212 -5.24 -9.96 1.18
N THR A 213 -5.86 -9.63 0.05
CA THR A 213 -5.32 -8.62 -0.88
C THR A 213 -5.34 -7.22 -0.26
N GLN A 214 -6.39 -6.88 0.49
CA GLN A 214 -6.53 -5.59 1.15
C GLN A 214 -5.67 -5.44 2.40
N ASN A 215 -5.21 -6.54 3.00
CA ASN A 215 -4.46 -6.58 4.26
C ASN A 215 -3.07 -7.23 4.12
N ARG A 216 -2.48 -7.14 2.92
CA ARG A 216 -1.13 -7.67 2.65
C ARG A 216 -0.09 -6.71 3.21
N ASN A 217 0.78 -7.19 4.09
CA ASN A 217 1.87 -6.40 4.65
C ASN A 217 3.11 -6.40 3.72
N ILE A 218 4.00 -5.44 3.94
CA ILE A 218 5.28 -5.31 3.24
C ILE A 218 6.12 -6.58 3.44
N GLY A 219 6.57 -7.20 2.35
CA GLY A 219 7.46 -8.37 2.39
C GLY A 219 6.75 -9.67 2.76
N GLU A 220 5.41 -9.63 2.92
CA GLU A 220 4.64 -10.75 3.46
C GLU A 220 3.50 -11.16 2.53
N ALA A 221 3.23 -12.47 2.48
CA ALA A 221 2.09 -13.02 1.75
C ALA A 221 1.64 -14.36 2.34
N VAL A 222 0.34 -14.63 2.24
CA VAL A 222 -0.21 -15.98 2.47
C VAL A 222 0.05 -16.82 1.22
N SER A 223 0.94 -17.80 1.30
CA SER A 223 1.28 -18.68 0.17
C SER A 223 0.29 -19.83 0.02
N LYS A 224 -0.28 -20.30 1.13
CA LYS A 224 -1.17 -21.47 1.14
C LYS A 224 -2.34 -21.24 2.09
N ILE A 225 -3.54 -21.55 1.60
CA ILE A 225 -4.78 -21.52 2.38
C ILE A 225 -5.24 -22.97 2.57
N ILE A 226 -5.45 -23.38 3.81
CA ILE A 226 -5.82 -24.74 4.21
C ILE A 226 -7.17 -24.69 4.90
N TRP A 227 -8.16 -25.33 4.28
CA TRP A 227 -9.48 -25.53 4.88
C TRP A 227 -9.45 -26.80 5.73
N VAL A 228 -9.49 -26.62 7.05
CA VAL A 228 -9.46 -27.72 8.02
C VAL A 228 -10.76 -28.52 7.86
N GLN A 229 -10.68 -29.84 7.95
CA GLN A 229 -11.82 -30.73 7.67
C GLN A 229 -12.57 -31.12 8.96
N PRO A 230 -13.91 -31.19 8.94
CA PRO A 230 -14.66 -31.63 10.12
C PRO A 230 -14.49 -33.12 10.36
N VAL A 231 -14.42 -33.52 11.63
CA VAL A 231 -14.63 -34.91 12.05
C VAL A 231 -15.82 -34.98 13.01
N ASN A 232 -16.82 -35.79 12.65
CA ASN A 232 -18.03 -35.93 13.46
C ASN A 232 -17.70 -36.49 14.85
N PHE A 233 -17.97 -35.68 15.88
CA PHE A 233 -17.77 -36.01 17.28
C PHE A 233 -19.13 -36.26 17.94
N GLN A 234 -19.56 -37.52 17.95
CA GLN A 234 -20.90 -37.93 18.40
C GLN A 234 -20.94 -38.16 19.92
N LEU A 235 -20.93 -37.06 20.69
CA LEU A 235 -20.99 -37.10 22.15
C LEU A 235 -22.38 -37.60 22.62
N GLN A 236 -22.40 -38.69 23.37
CA GLN A 236 -23.61 -39.27 23.95
C GLN A 236 -23.83 -38.73 25.37
N LEU A 237 -24.99 -38.13 25.57
CA LEU A 237 -25.43 -37.51 26.81
C LEU A 237 -26.73 -38.16 27.28
N ASP A 238 -26.77 -38.60 28.53
CA ASP A 238 -28.01 -39.00 29.22
C ASP A 238 -28.17 -38.08 30.42
N ILE A 239 -29.19 -37.23 30.38
CA ILE A 239 -29.39 -36.13 31.32
C ILE A 239 -30.74 -36.34 32.02
N GLU A 240 -30.69 -36.26 33.34
CA GLU A 240 -31.85 -36.32 34.23
C GLU A 240 -32.15 -34.92 34.76
N LEU A 241 -33.38 -34.47 34.53
CA LEU A 241 -33.89 -33.18 34.94
C LEU A 241 -34.51 -33.24 36.34
N GLY A 242 -34.46 -32.12 37.05
CA GLY A 242 -35.11 -31.97 38.35
C GLY A 242 -36.62 -32.21 38.29
N ASN A 243 -37.19 -32.70 39.39
CA ASN A 243 -38.63 -32.97 39.50
C ASN A 243 -39.50 -31.69 39.48
N ASP A 244 -38.88 -30.53 39.70
CA ASP A 244 -39.48 -29.19 39.70
C ASP A 244 -39.50 -28.52 38.32
N VAL A 245 -38.89 -29.14 37.29
CA VAL A 245 -38.86 -28.60 35.93
C VAL A 245 -40.23 -28.76 35.24
N HIS A 246 -40.82 -27.65 34.80
CA HIS A 246 -42.04 -27.66 34.00
C HIS A 246 -41.78 -28.06 32.54
N GLU A 247 -42.77 -28.70 31.90
CA GLU A 247 -42.65 -29.19 30.51
C GLU A 247 -42.31 -28.11 29.49
N THR A 248 -42.75 -26.86 29.73
CA THR A 248 -42.47 -25.69 28.90
C THR A 248 -41.02 -25.21 28.98
N GLU A 249 -40.26 -25.60 30.01
CA GLU A 249 -38.86 -25.17 30.22
C GLU A 249 -37.85 -26.14 29.59
N ILE A 250 -38.28 -27.37 29.26
CA ILE A 250 -37.39 -28.45 28.83
C ILE A 250 -36.68 -28.13 27.51
N ALA A 251 -37.38 -27.55 26.54
CA ALA A 251 -36.78 -27.14 25.27
C ALA A 251 -35.67 -26.08 25.49
N GLY A 252 -35.88 -25.15 26.44
CA GLY A 252 -34.87 -24.18 26.84
C GLY A 252 -33.64 -24.81 27.50
N ILE A 253 -33.83 -25.83 28.35
CA ILE A 253 -32.71 -26.58 28.95
C ILE A 253 -31.92 -27.32 27.88
N VAL A 254 -32.58 -27.94 26.90
CA VAL A 254 -31.89 -28.62 25.79
C VAL A 254 -31.15 -27.64 24.89
N ALA A 255 -31.72 -26.48 24.62
CA ALA A 255 -31.01 -25.40 23.92
C ALA A 255 -29.76 -24.94 24.69
N ALA A 256 -29.84 -24.81 26.02
CA ALA A 256 -28.70 -24.47 26.86
C ALA A 256 -27.61 -25.55 26.88
N ILE A 257 -27.99 -26.84 26.94
CA ILE A 257 -27.07 -27.98 26.85
C ILE A 257 -26.33 -27.96 25.51
N TYR A 258 -27.06 -27.76 24.41
CA TYR A 258 -26.47 -27.66 23.07
C TYR A 258 -25.47 -26.50 23.00
N SER A 259 -25.87 -25.29 23.38
CA SER A 259 -25.02 -24.10 23.31
C SER A 259 -23.76 -24.24 24.19
N THR A 260 -23.89 -24.81 25.39
CA THR A 260 -22.76 -25.03 26.31
C THR A 260 -21.77 -26.05 25.73
N ALA A 261 -22.27 -27.17 25.20
CA ALA A 261 -21.43 -28.19 24.58
C ALA A 261 -20.71 -27.66 23.32
N GLU A 262 -21.42 -26.92 22.46
CA GLU A 262 -20.84 -26.27 21.28
C GLU A 262 -19.77 -25.27 21.65
N GLN A 263 -20.04 -24.33 22.57
CA GLN A 263 -19.07 -23.31 22.96
C GLN A 263 -17.82 -23.91 23.64
N TYR A 264 -17.97 -25.00 24.39
CA TYR A 264 -16.81 -25.67 25.01
C TYR A 264 -15.96 -26.42 23.96
N VAL A 265 -16.61 -27.22 23.10
CA VAL A 265 -15.90 -28.08 22.13
C VAL A 265 -15.42 -27.30 20.91
N MET A 266 -16.09 -26.20 20.57
CA MET A 266 -15.87 -25.35 19.40
C MET A 266 -16.08 -23.88 19.83
N PRO A 267 -15.13 -23.27 20.58
CA PRO A 267 -15.31 -21.93 21.13
C PRO A 267 -15.42 -20.89 20.02
N GLU A 268 -16.48 -20.10 20.07
CA GLU A 268 -16.65 -18.90 19.24
C GLU A 268 -16.09 -17.67 19.94
N ALA A 269 -15.66 -16.70 19.12
CA ALA A 269 -15.32 -15.37 19.62
C ALA A 269 -16.58 -14.64 20.11
N HIS A 270 -16.52 -14.14 21.33
CA HIS A 270 -17.54 -13.26 21.87
C HIS A 270 -17.33 -11.84 21.34
N ARG A 271 -18.43 -11.18 20.99
CA ARG A 271 -18.43 -9.84 20.38
C ARG A 271 -19.32 -8.92 21.20
N TYR A 272 -18.83 -7.72 21.45
CA TYR A 272 -19.51 -6.71 22.25
C TYR A 272 -19.59 -5.39 21.50
N ASP A 273 -20.66 -4.63 21.71
CA ASP A 273 -20.69 -3.24 21.25
C ASP A 273 -19.82 -2.36 22.16
N THR A 274 -19.50 -1.17 21.68
CA THR A 274 -18.62 -0.22 22.39
C THR A 274 -19.22 0.24 23.72
N GLU A 275 -20.55 0.45 23.78
CA GLU A 275 -21.24 0.96 24.97
C GLU A 275 -21.22 -0.08 26.11
N THR A 276 -21.45 -1.35 25.79
CA THR A 276 -21.37 -2.47 26.73
C THR A 276 -19.98 -2.56 27.39
N LEU A 277 -18.90 -2.38 26.63
CA LEU A 277 -17.54 -2.42 27.17
C LEU A 277 -17.21 -1.17 28.00
N GLN A 278 -17.73 -0.01 27.62
CA GLN A 278 -17.60 1.22 28.42
C GLN A 278 -18.33 1.11 29.76
N ASP A 279 -19.55 0.55 29.76
CA ASP A 279 -20.32 0.29 30.97
C ASP A 279 -19.66 -0.75 31.88
N ALA A 280 -18.89 -1.68 31.29
CA ALA A 280 -18.03 -2.61 32.02
C ALA A 280 -16.75 -1.98 32.59
N GLY A 281 -16.51 -0.68 32.34
CA GLY A 281 -15.39 0.08 32.87
C GLY A 281 -14.11 0.06 32.01
N MET A 282 -14.17 -0.48 30.79
CA MET A 282 -13.00 -0.48 29.89
C MET A 282 -12.75 0.91 29.29
N HIS A 283 -11.49 1.27 29.13
CA HIS A 283 -11.11 2.52 28.48
C HIS A 283 -11.18 2.40 26.96
N ASN A 284 -11.51 3.50 26.26
CA ASN A 284 -11.54 3.51 24.78
C ASN A 284 -10.22 3.06 24.14
N SER A 285 -9.07 3.34 24.75
CA SER A 285 -7.77 2.87 24.26
C SER A 285 -7.64 1.34 24.29
N GLU A 286 -8.32 0.67 25.23
CA GLU A 286 -8.31 -0.80 25.34
C GLU A 286 -9.36 -1.42 24.41
N ILE A 287 -10.52 -0.77 24.26
CA ILE A 287 -11.61 -1.23 23.38
C ILE A 287 -11.17 -1.22 21.92
N PHE A 288 -10.49 -0.14 21.49
CA PHE A 288 -10.06 0.08 20.11
C PHE A 288 -8.65 -0.46 19.82
N GLU A 289 -8.13 -1.36 20.65
CA GLU A 289 -6.84 -2.01 20.42
C GLU A 289 -6.95 -3.06 19.29
N GLY A 290 -5.98 -3.03 18.37
CA GLY A 290 -5.93 -3.95 17.23
C GLY A 290 -6.72 -3.47 16.00
N PRO A 291 -7.18 -4.38 15.12
CA PRO A 291 -7.83 -4.03 13.87
C PRO A 291 -9.24 -3.51 14.06
N ARG A 292 -9.66 -2.65 13.13
CA ARG A 292 -11.03 -2.16 13.09
C ARG A 292 -11.99 -3.29 12.73
N LEU A 293 -12.89 -3.63 13.65
CA LEU A 293 -13.91 -4.66 13.46
C LEU A 293 -15.26 -4.04 13.12
N LYS A 294 -15.99 -4.65 12.17
CA LYS A 294 -17.32 -4.19 11.76
C LYS A 294 -18.40 -4.70 12.69
N HIS A 295 -18.26 -5.93 13.18
CA HIS A 295 -19.36 -6.65 13.84
C HIS A 295 -19.17 -6.82 15.35
N GLY A 296 -18.61 -5.80 16.00
CA GLY A 296 -18.36 -5.75 17.44
C GLY A 296 -16.92 -6.06 17.81
N TRP A 297 -16.55 -5.74 19.05
CA TRP A 297 -15.17 -5.86 19.55
C TRP A 297 -14.92 -7.23 20.18
N ILE A 298 -13.72 -7.78 19.93
CA ILE A 298 -13.22 -9.05 20.47
C ILE A 298 -12.03 -8.74 21.39
N PRO A 299 -12.28 -8.30 22.65
CA PRO A 299 -11.20 -7.97 23.57
C PRO A 299 -10.37 -9.21 23.92
N GLU A 300 -11.03 -10.35 24.11
CA GLU A 300 -10.41 -11.65 24.37
C GLU A 300 -10.61 -12.60 23.19
N LEU A 301 -9.51 -13.10 22.63
CA LEU A 301 -9.54 -14.08 21.56
C LEU A 301 -9.92 -15.47 22.12
N PRO A 302 -10.67 -16.29 21.34
CA PRO A 302 -10.92 -17.67 21.75
C PRO A 302 -9.60 -18.46 21.86
N PRO A 303 -9.55 -19.58 22.59
CA PRO A 303 -8.34 -20.39 22.73
C PRO A 303 -7.70 -20.74 21.37
N ASP A 304 -6.38 -20.61 21.27
CA ASP A 304 -5.66 -20.93 20.04
C ASP A 304 -5.72 -22.43 19.74
N ARG A 305 -5.81 -22.77 18.45
CA ARG A 305 -5.82 -24.14 17.95
C ARG A 305 -4.66 -24.33 17.00
N ASN A 306 -3.71 -25.15 17.39
CA ASN A 306 -2.61 -25.51 16.51
C ASN A 306 -3.02 -26.62 15.53
N TYR A 307 -3.37 -26.25 14.30
CA TYR A 307 -3.76 -27.20 13.26
C TYR A 307 -2.57 -27.92 12.59
N THR A 308 -1.34 -27.55 12.93
CA THR A 308 -0.11 -28.23 12.49
C THR A 308 0.22 -29.47 13.30
N GLN A 309 -0.52 -29.70 14.39
CA GLN A 309 -0.34 -30.84 15.29
C GLN A 309 -1.71 -31.46 15.59
N SER A 310 -1.70 -32.64 16.22
CA SER A 310 -2.93 -33.27 16.70
C SER A 310 -3.53 -32.47 17.86
N LEU A 311 -4.82 -32.16 17.79
CA LEU A 311 -5.55 -31.42 18.81
C LEU A 311 -5.97 -32.34 19.96
N SER A 312 -5.60 -31.99 21.19
CA SER A 312 -6.08 -32.66 22.40
C SER A 312 -7.36 -31.99 22.90
N LEU A 313 -8.45 -32.76 23.01
CA LEU A 313 -9.74 -32.29 23.49
C LEU A 313 -10.09 -33.01 24.80
N ASN A 314 -10.03 -32.28 25.92
CA ASN A 314 -10.43 -32.77 27.23
C ASN A 314 -11.84 -32.28 27.59
N LEU A 315 -12.76 -33.20 27.87
CA LEU A 315 -14.16 -32.89 28.16
C LEU A 315 -14.54 -32.96 29.65
N SER A 316 -13.57 -33.09 30.56
CA SER A 316 -13.87 -33.24 31.99
C SER A 316 -14.57 -32.00 32.58
N CYS A 317 -14.16 -30.79 32.18
CA CYS A 317 -14.78 -29.54 32.64
C CYS A 317 -16.17 -29.31 32.03
N LEU A 318 -16.48 -29.87 30.86
CA LEU A 318 -17.80 -29.75 30.24
C LEU A 318 -18.89 -30.36 31.12
N VAL A 319 -18.59 -31.45 31.84
CA VAL A 319 -19.55 -32.07 32.77
C VAL A 319 -20.00 -31.08 33.84
N ASN A 320 -19.07 -30.31 34.41
CA ASN A 320 -19.38 -29.33 35.45
C ASN A 320 -20.24 -28.19 34.88
N GLN A 321 -19.89 -27.67 33.70
CA GLN A 321 -20.68 -26.63 33.02
C GLN A 321 -22.10 -27.09 32.68
N LEU A 322 -22.27 -28.35 32.28
CA LEU A 322 -23.60 -28.91 32.01
C LEU A 322 -24.43 -29.10 33.29
N LEU A 323 -23.81 -29.42 34.43
CA LEU A 323 -24.48 -29.52 35.73
C LEU A 323 -24.88 -28.17 36.31
N GLU A 324 -24.23 -27.07 35.93
CA GLU A 324 -24.58 -25.70 36.34
C GLU A 324 -25.86 -25.18 35.66
N ILE A 325 -26.30 -25.81 34.57
CA ILE A 325 -27.53 -25.43 33.88
C ILE A 325 -28.73 -25.69 34.79
N LYS A 326 -29.46 -24.61 35.13
CA LYS A 326 -30.66 -24.70 35.98
C LYS A 326 -31.66 -25.70 35.40
N GLY A 327 -32.03 -26.70 36.21
CA GLY A 327 -32.94 -27.78 35.83
C GLY A 327 -32.26 -29.11 35.51
N VAL A 328 -30.94 -29.13 35.26
CA VAL A 328 -30.15 -30.36 35.16
C VAL A 328 -29.82 -30.88 36.55
N GLN A 329 -30.29 -32.08 36.89
CA GLN A 329 -30.04 -32.70 38.19
C GLN A 329 -28.85 -33.67 38.15
N LYS A 330 -28.72 -34.45 37.07
CA LYS A 330 -27.68 -35.48 36.96
C LYS A 330 -27.35 -35.80 35.49
N ILE A 331 -26.11 -36.18 35.25
CA ILE A 331 -25.65 -36.72 33.96
C ILE A 331 -25.37 -38.22 34.16
N ASN A 332 -26.24 -39.07 33.63
CA ASN A 332 -26.18 -40.53 33.76
C ASN A 332 -25.20 -41.18 32.78
N ARG A 333 -24.93 -40.55 31.64
CA ARG A 333 -23.99 -41.03 30.61
C ARG A 333 -23.30 -39.85 29.95
N PHE A 334 -21.98 -39.94 29.85
CA PHE A 334 -21.13 -38.98 29.14
C PHE A 334 -20.01 -39.75 28.46
N GLN A 335 -20.14 -40.01 27.15
CA GLN A 335 -19.13 -40.76 26.40
C GLN A 335 -19.25 -40.51 24.90
N LEU A 336 -18.17 -40.70 24.15
CA LEU A 336 -18.21 -40.68 22.69
C LEU A 336 -18.81 -41.99 22.15
N LYS A 337 -19.73 -41.91 21.18
CA LYS A 337 -20.29 -43.09 20.50
C LYS A 337 -19.16 -43.84 19.77
N ASN A 338 -18.94 -45.14 20.06
CA ASN A 338 -17.84 -45.97 19.53
C ASN A 338 -17.72 -46.13 17.99
N ASP A 339 -18.54 -45.42 17.22
CA ASP A 339 -18.61 -45.43 15.75
C ASP A 339 -17.88 -44.24 15.11
N PHE A 340 -16.92 -43.65 15.84
CA PHE A 340 -16.06 -42.59 15.30
C PHE A 340 -14.94 -43.17 14.42
N ASN A 341 -14.43 -42.36 13.49
CA ASN A 341 -13.30 -42.76 12.65
C ASN A 341 -12.02 -42.89 13.49
N LYS A 342 -11.66 -44.14 13.84
CA LYS A 342 -10.48 -44.46 14.67
C LYS A 342 -9.13 -44.04 14.07
N LYS A 343 -9.08 -43.66 12.79
CA LYS A 343 -7.87 -43.08 12.17
C LYS A 343 -7.74 -41.58 12.43
N LEU A 344 -8.84 -40.90 12.72
CA LEU A 344 -8.91 -39.44 12.89
C LEU A 344 -9.10 -39.03 14.35
N ILE A 345 -9.79 -39.86 15.14
CA ILE A 345 -10.01 -39.64 16.57
C ILE A 345 -9.42 -40.84 17.32
N THR A 346 -8.53 -40.56 18.28
CA THR A 346 -7.95 -41.60 19.14
C THR A 346 -8.12 -41.21 20.62
N PRO A 347 -8.65 -42.10 21.48
CA PRO A 347 -8.73 -41.81 22.91
C PRO A 347 -7.33 -41.73 23.52
N VAL A 348 -7.11 -40.80 24.45
CA VAL A 348 -5.84 -40.67 25.17
C VAL A 348 -5.70 -41.85 26.14
N LYS A 349 -4.53 -42.51 26.14
CA LYS A 349 -4.27 -43.62 27.05
C LYS A 349 -4.28 -43.10 28.50
N GLN A 350 -4.98 -43.79 29.40
CA GLN A 350 -5.10 -43.47 30.83
C GLN A 350 -5.94 -42.23 31.17
N ASP A 351 -6.59 -41.57 30.20
CA ASP A 351 -7.57 -40.51 30.45
C ASP A 351 -8.87 -40.80 29.70
N SER A 352 -9.93 -41.12 30.43
CA SER A 352 -11.24 -41.43 29.86
C SER A 352 -12.00 -40.20 29.33
N TRP A 353 -11.51 -38.99 29.59
CA TRP A 353 -12.16 -37.73 29.22
C TRP A 353 -11.52 -37.03 28.03
N SER A 354 -10.43 -37.59 27.49
CA SER A 354 -9.62 -36.92 26.47
C SER A 354 -9.51 -37.71 25.16
N TRP A 355 -9.61 -36.98 24.05
CA TRP A 355 -9.43 -37.49 22.70
C TRP A 355 -8.41 -36.65 21.93
N MET A 356 -7.61 -37.31 21.10
CA MET A 356 -6.72 -36.69 20.14
C MET A 356 -7.38 -36.70 18.77
N ILE A 357 -7.49 -35.53 18.16
CA ILE A 357 -7.97 -35.32 16.80
C ILE A 357 -6.75 -35.11 15.90
N LYS A 358 -6.70 -35.81 14.77
CA LYS A 358 -5.58 -35.74 13.82
C LYS A 358 -5.38 -34.29 13.32
N GLU A 359 -4.12 -33.92 13.07
CA GLU A 359 -3.74 -32.67 12.39
C GLU A 359 -4.59 -32.42 11.12
N GLY A 360 -4.94 -31.15 10.86
CA GLY A 360 -5.79 -30.77 9.74
C GLY A 360 -7.29 -31.11 9.88
N TYR A 361 -7.73 -31.61 11.05
CA TYR A 361 -9.15 -31.83 11.37
C TYR A 361 -9.60 -31.06 12.63
N TYR A 362 -10.89 -30.72 12.69
CA TYR A 362 -11.53 -30.13 13.88
C TYR A 362 -12.77 -30.95 14.31
N PRO A 363 -13.10 -30.98 15.62
CA PRO A 363 -14.28 -31.72 16.09
C PRO A 363 -15.56 -31.02 15.66
N ARG A 364 -16.50 -31.76 15.06
CA ARG A 364 -17.85 -31.29 14.74
C ARG A 364 -18.88 -32.08 15.55
N LEU A 365 -19.44 -31.46 16.58
CA LEU A 365 -20.46 -32.08 17.42
C LEU A 365 -21.72 -32.40 16.61
N TRP A 366 -22.24 -33.61 16.78
CA TRP A 366 -23.52 -34.09 16.25
C TRP A 366 -23.75 -33.87 14.73
N GLY A 367 -22.69 -33.74 13.94
CA GLY A 367 -22.77 -33.69 12.48
C GLY A 367 -23.25 -32.35 11.90
N GLU A 368 -23.80 -32.41 10.68
CA GLU A 368 -24.19 -31.22 9.89
C GLU A 368 -25.47 -30.54 10.37
N ASP A 369 -26.44 -31.32 10.86
CA ASP A 369 -27.69 -30.82 11.45
C ASP A 369 -27.81 -31.33 12.89
N PRO A 370 -27.09 -30.70 13.83
CA PRO A 370 -26.97 -31.21 15.20
C PRO A 370 -28.32 -31.26 15.90
N LEU A 371 -29.19 -30.27 15.68
CA LEU A 371 -30.52 -30.23 16.29
C LEU A 371 -31.40 -31.39 15.81
N CYS A 372 -31.31 -31.76 14.53
CA CYS A 372 -32.00 -32.93 14.00
C CYS A 372 -31.46 -34.23 14.61
N GLU A 373 -30.14 -34.35 14.81
CA GLU A 373 -29.57 -35.52 15.49
C GLU A 373 -30.02 -35.61 16.96
N LEU A 374 -30.02 -34.49 17.69
CA LEU A 374 -30.35 -34.45 19.12
C LEU A 374 -31.79 -34.91 19.42
N VAL A 375 -32.75 -34.62 18.54
CA VAL A 375 -34.18 -34.96 18.75
C VAL A 375 -34.56 -36.39 18.34
N LYS A 376 -33.64 -37.15 17.72
CA LYS A 376 -33.94 -38.54 17.29
C LYS A 376 -34.24 -39.44 18.49
N THR A 377 -35.16 -40.39 18.30
CA THR A 377 -35.50 -41.40 19.31
C THR A 377 -34.30 -42.27 19.71
N ASP A 378 -33.36 -42.55 18.81
CA ASP A 378 -32.07 -43.19 19.16
C ASP A 378 -30.89 -42.22 19.03
N GLY A 379 -31.17 -40.94 19.23
CA GLY A 379 -30.22 -39.84 19.14
C GLY A 379 -29.17 -39.85 20.26
N PRO A 380 -28.15 -38.98 20.13
CA PRO A 380 -27.04 -38.88 21.06
C PRO A 380 -27.43 -38.25 22.40
N LEU A 381 -28.52 -37.46 22.45
CA LEU A 381 -29.02 -36.86 23.68
C LEU A 381 -30.29 -37.59 24.15
N LYS A 382 -30.28 -38.06 25.40
CA LYS A 382 -31.44 -38.59 26.10
C LYS A 382 -31.74 -37.68 27.29
N VAL A 383 -32.98 -37.21 27.37
CA VAL A 383 -33.45 -36.37 28.46
C VAL A 383 -34.55 -37.11 29.20
N THR A 384 -34.40 -37.26 30.51
CA THR A 384 -35.36 -37.90 31.40
C THR A 384 -35.85 -36.91 32.46
N ALA A 385 -37.12 -36.97 32.81
CA ALA A 385 -37.74 -36.11 33.84
C ALA A 385 -38.68 -36.95 34.73
N LYS A 386 -39.08 -36.41 35.89
CA LYS A 386 -40.10 -36.99 36.79
C LYS A 386 -39.88 -38.48 37.10
N GLY A 387 -38.63 -38.86 37.45
CA GLY A 387 -38.31 -40.24 37.85
C GLY A 387 -38.13 -41.23 36.70
N GLY A 388 -37.64 -40.78 35.53
CA GLY A 388 -37.21 -41.65 34.42
C GLY A 388 -38.08 -41.61 33.17
N ILE A 389 -39.05 -40.70 33.08
CA ILE A 389 -39.87 -40.51 31.87
C ILE A 389 -39.02 -39.83 30.82
N ARG A 390 -38.85 -40.48 29.67
CA ARG A 390 -38.15 -39.89 28.53
C ARG A 390 -39.00 -38.79 27.90
N VAL A 391 -38.39 -37.63 27.70
CA VAL A 391 -39.04 -36.49 27.06
C VAL A 391 -38.69 -36.46 25.58
N MET A 392 -39.70 -36.25 24.73
CA MET A 392 -39.54 -36.03 23.30
C MET A 392 -39.68 -34.54 23.01
N ILE A 393 -38.79 -33.99 22.20
CA ILE A 393 -38.68 -32.55 21.94
C ILE A 393 -38.59 -32.36 20.43
N GLU A 394 -39.26 -31.35 19.89
CA GLU A 394 -39.17 -31.04 18.47
C GLU A 394 -38.03 -30.06 18.19
N LYS A 395 -37.48 -30.13 16.97
CA LYS A 395 -36.39 -29.25 16.53
C LYS A 395 -36.82 -27.77 16.55
N SER A 396 -38.08 -27.48 16.22
CA SER A 396 -38.66 -26.14 16.26
C SER A 396 -38.63 -25.53 17.66
N ASP A 397 -38.92 -26.32 18.69
CA ASP A 397 -38.94 -25.85 20.07
C ASP A 397 -37.53 -25.51 20.58
N ILE A 398 -36.52 -26.28 20.17
CA ILE A 398 -35.14 -25.95 20.52
C ILE A 398 -34.72 -24.65 19.81
N LEU A 399 -35.10 -24.47 18.55
CA LEU A 399 -34.78 -23.29 17.75
C LEU A 399 -35.37 -22.00 18.34
N THR A 400 -36.57 -22.04 18.94
CA THR A 400 -37.19 -20.85 19.56
C THR A 400 -36.51 -20.43 20.86
N HIS A 401 -35.82 -21.36 21.54
CA HIS A 401 -35.09 -21.11 22.78
C HIS A 401 -33.59 -20.89 22.60
N LEU A 402 -33.04 -21.10 21.40
CA LEU A 402 -31.65 -20.75 21.13
C LEU A 402 -31.44 -19.23 21.17
N PRO A 403 -30.30 -18.75 21.67
CA PRO A 403 -30.02 -17.33 21.72
C PRO A 403 -29.96 -16.76 20.29
N ASN A 404 -30.90 -15.88 19.95
CA ASN A 404 -30.87 -15.13 18.70
C ASN A 404 -30.17 -13.80 18.93
N LEU A 405 -28.83 -13.80 18.86
CA LEU A 405 -28.04 -12.59 19.03
C LEU A 405 -28.12 -11.76 17.73
N PRO A 406 -28.59 -10.50 17.79
CA PRO A 406 -28.58 -9.64 16.62
C PRO A 406 -27.13 -9.37 16.19
N LEU A 407 -26.89 -9.34 14.89
CA LEU A 407 -25.59 -8.93 14.35
C LEU A 407 -25.30 -7.49 14.77
N ILE A 408 -24.26 -7.31 15.59
CA ILE A 408 -23.80 -5.99 16.03
C ILE A 408 -23.22 -5.27 14.82
N GLN A 409 -23.54 -3.99 14.63
CA GLN A 409 -22.90 -3.17 13.61
C GLN A 409 -22.25 -1.95 14.27
N SER A 410 -20.92 -1.92 14.21
CA SER A 410 -20.13 -0.82 14.75
C SER A 410 -20.28 0.40 13.86
N LYS A 411 -20.86 1.48 14.40
CA LYS A 411 -20.97 2.77 13.71
C LYS A 411 -19.81 3.67 14.12
N PRO A 412 -19.29 4.51 13.20
CA PRO A 412 -18.26 5.48 13.55
C PRO A 412 -18.74 6.41 14.66
N VAL A 413 -17.88 6.67 15.65
CA VAL A 413 -18.19 7.60 16.74
C VAL A 413 -17.90 9.02 16.26
N VAL A 414 -18.94 9.85 16.14
CA VAL A 414 -18.83 11.24 15.68
C VAL A 414 -19.27 12.22 16.76
N LEU A 415 -18.57 13.36 16.85
CA LEU A 415 -18.99 14.47 17.69
C LEU A 415 -19.98 15.36 16.91
N PRO A 416 -21.27 15.44 17.30
CA PRO A 416 -22.29 16.10 16.50
C PRO A 416 -22.05 17.61 16.41
N TYR A 417 -22.59 18.22 15.36
CA TYR A 417 -22.63 19.69 15.24
C TYR A 417 -23.41 20.31 16.41
N GLY A 418 -22.96 21.48 16.84
CA GLY A 418 -23.69 22.35 17.75
C GLY A 418 -24.67 23.25 17.01
N ARG A 419 -25.00 24.38 17.63
CA ARG A 419 -25.83 25.41 17.02
C ARG A 419 -24.95 26.38 16.25
N HIS A 420 -25.13 26.45 14.92
CA HIS A 420 -24.44 27.46 14.11
C HIS A 420 -24.81 28.90 14.56
N ARG A 421 -23.79 29.70 14.86
CA ARG A 421 -23.90 31.12 15.27
C ARG A 421 -23.41 32.04 14.14
N LYS A 422 -24.13 33.13 13.88
CA LYS A 422 -23.78 34.10 12.82
C LYS A 422 -22.72 35.12 13.27
N VAL A 423 -21.57 34.63 13.71
CA VAL A 423 -20.48 35.43 14.29
C VAL A 423 -19.75 36.35 13.30
N GLY A 424 -19.97 36.18 12.00
CA GLY A 424 -19.36 37.01 10.94
C GLY A 424 -20.12 38.28 10.57
N HIS A 425 -21.33 38.48 11.10
CA HIS A 425 -22.08 39.69 10.81
C HIS A 425 -21.46 40.89 11.52
N TYR A 426 -20.87 41.81 10.75
CA TYR A 426 -20.32 43.05 11.29
C TYR A 426 -21.35 44.19 11.20
N TYR A 427 -21.45 44.97 12.26
CA TYR A 427 -22.28 46.17 12.33
C TYR A 427 -21.35 47.37 12.51
N PRO A 428 -21.26 48.29 11.52
CA PRO A 428 -20.32 49.39 11.57
C PRO A 428 -20.52 50.33 12.76
N VAL A 429 -19.41 50.77 13.37
CA VAL A 429 -19.41 51.76 14.46
C VAL A 429 -19.96 53.10 13.97
N SER A 430 -19.74 53.41 12.70
CA SER A 430 -20.31 54.58 12.02
C SER A 430 -21.84 54.67 12.13
N ASN A 431 -22.54 53.54 12.34
CA ASN A 431 -23.98 53.52 12.57
C ASN A 431 -24.38 53.75 14.03
N THR A 432 -23.50 53.46 14.99
CA THR A 432 -23.78 53.62 16.43
C THR A 432 -23.50 55.04 16.93
N LEU A 433 -22.68 55.80 16.19
CA LEU A 433 -22.37 57.18 16.52
C LEU A 433 -23.60 58.11 16.39
N PRO A 434 -23.67 59.20 17.19
CA PRO A 434 -24.74 60.18 17.12
C PRO A 434 -25.02 60.71 15.69
N ALA A 435 -26.31 60.87 15.37
CA ALA A 435 -26.76 61.30 14.04
C ALA A 435 -26.24 62.68 13.61
N CYS A 436 -25.77 63.51 14.54
CA CYS A 436 -25.15 64.81 14.25
C CYS A 436 -23.78 64.70 13.58
N TYR A 437 -23.15 63.53 13.58
CA TYR A 437 -21.96 63.25 12.75
C TYR A 437 -22.30 62.91 11.30
N GLU A 438 -23.58 62.64 11.01
CA GLU A 438 -24.14 62.43 9.67
C GLU A 438 -23.57 61.25 8.88
N LEU A 439 -22.87 60.32 9.56
CA LEU A 439 -22.30 59.11 8.94
C LEU A 439 -23.35 58.13 8.39
N GLN A 440 -24.61 58.30 8.78
CA GLN A 440 -25.73 57.51 8.28
C GLN A 440 -26.37 58.11 7.01
N GLN A 441 -25.97 59.33 6.61
CA GLN A 441 -26.54 60.02 5.45
C GLN A 441 -25.72 59.72 4.19
N SER A 442 -26.40 59.56 3.05
CA SER A 442 -25.72 59.37 1.76
C SER A 442 -24.97 60.64 1.35
N LEU A 443 -23.74 60.44 0.87
CA LEU A 443 -22.97 61.51 0.24
C LEU A 443 -23.59 61.92 -1.11
N PRO A 444 -23.57 63.22 -1.46
CA PRO A 444 -23.97 63.66 -2.79
C PRO A 444 -23.01 63.10 -3.87
N GLU A 445 -23.52 62.86 -5.09
CA GLU A 445 -22.75 62.31 -6.22
C GLU A 445 -21.48 63.10 -6.55
N ARG A 446 -21.45 64.40 -6.22
CA ARG A 446 -20.28 65.27 -6.35
C ARG A 446 -19.92 65.90 -5.00
N VAL A 447 -18.70 65.64 -4.55
CA VAL A 447 -18.15 66.16 -3.29
C VAL A 447 -17.55 67.55 -3.50
N GLU A 448 -18.41 68.53 -3.83
CA GLU A 448 -17.99 69.91 -4.15
C GLU A 448 -18.10 70.84 -2.93
N SER A 449 -19.01 70.55 -1.99
CA SER A 449 -19.20 71.39 -0.79
C SER A 449 -18.18 71.08 0.31
N LYS A 450 -17.79 72.10 1.08
CA LYS A 450 -16.92 71.92 2.27
C LYS A 450 -17.52 70.93 3.27
N HIS A 451 -18.84 70.89 3.37
CA HIS A 451 -19.57 69.96 4.23
C HIS A 451 -19.44 68.51 3.74
N ALA A 452 -19.66 68.25 2.45
CA ALA A 452 -19.48 66.92 1.86
C ALA A 452 -18.01 66.44 1.95
N GLN A 453 -17.04 67.36 1.80
CA GLN A 453 -15.62 67.05 2.00
C GLN A 453 -15.31 66.65 3.46
N ARG A 454 -15.85 67.38 4.44
CA ARG A 454 -15.72 67.02 5.87
C ARG A 454 -16.31 65.63 6.15
N LEU A 455 -17.49 65.35 5.63
CA LEU A 455 -18.16 64.06 5.82
C LEU A 455 -17.35 62.91 5.19
N LEU A 456 -16.84 63.11 3.97
CA LEU A 456 -15.95 62.14 3.31
C LEU A 456 -14.67 61.87 4.11
N LEU A 457 -14.02 62.91 4.65
CA LEU A 457 -12.83 62.76 5.49
C LEU A 457 -13.14 62.00 6.78
N LEU A 458 -14.31 62.23 7.38
CA LEU A 458 -14.72 61.51 8.59
C LEU A 458 -14.96 60.02 8.29
N HIS A 459 -15.66 59.68 7.20
CA HIS A 459 -15.77 58.29 6.75
C HIS A 459 -14.39 57.65 6.54
N GLN A 460 -13.46 58.36 5.90
CA GLN A 460 -12.09 57.90 5.67
C GLN A 460 -11.31 57.68 6.97
N PHE A 461 -11.53 58.51 7.99
CA PHE A 461 -10.92 58.33 9.31
C PHE A 461 -11.42 57.06 10.02
N MET A 462 -12.71 56.75 9.89
CA MET A 462 -13.32 55.57 10.53
C MET A 462 -12.87 54.25 9.89
N LEU A 463 -12.66 54.24 8.57
CA LEU A 463 -12.43 53.04 7.76
C LEU A 463 -11.35 52.07 8.30
N PRO A 464 -10.13 52.51 8.70
CA PRO A 464 -9.11 51.58 9.20
C PRO A 464 -9.55 50.81 10.45
N PHE A 465 -10.22 51.50 11.38
CA PHE A 465 -10.70 50.89 12.63
C PHE A 465 -11.89 49.95 12.38
N GLU A 466 -12.81 50.34 11.50
CA GLU A 466 -13.90 49.48 11.03
C GLU A 466 -13.35 48.21 10.37
N GLN A 467 -12.28 48.33 9.57
CA GLN A 467 -11.63 47.20 8.91
C GLN A 467 -10.99 46.22 9.89
N LEU A 468 -10.33 46.71 10.95
CA LEU A 468 -9.73 45.84 11.98
C LEU A 468 -10.80 44.96 12.67
N LEU A 469 -11.93 45.57 13.04
CA LEU A 469 -13.03 44.87 13.68
C LEU A 469 -13.76 43.90 12.75
N ALA A 470 -14.01 44.31 11.49
CA ALA A 470 -14.61 43.45 10.48
C ALA A 470 -13.72 42.23 10.16
N SER A 471 -12.41 42.43 10.07
CA SER A 471 -11.43 41.36 9.92
C SER A 471 -11.45 40.39 11.11
N GLY A 472 -11.58 40.90 12.35
CA GLY A 472 -11.78 40.08 13.55
C GLY A 472 -13.05 39.21 13.49
N CYS A 473 -14.19 39.80 13.11
CA CYS A 473 -15.45 39.06 12.93
C CYS A 473 -15.32 37.95 11.88
N LYS A 474 -14.62 38.25 10.78
CA LYS A 474 -14.35 37.27 9.73
C LYS A 474 -13.42 36.16 10.23
N GLN A 475 -12.41 36.47 11.04
CA GLN A 475 -11.48 35.50 11.61
C GLN A 475 -12.22 34.44 12.43
N ILE A 476 -13.16 34.84 13.30
CA ILE A 476 -13.96 33.90 14.10
C ILE A 476 -14.80 33.01 13.19
N THR A 477 -15.37 33.56 12.13
CA THR A 477 -16.16 32.79 11.14
C THR A 477 -15.30 31.77 10.39
N MET A 478 -13.99 32.04 10.25
CA MET A 478 -13.04 31.13 9.62
C MET A 478 -12.57 30.04 10.57
N LEU A 479 -12.85 30.09 11.87
CA LEU A 479 -12.34 29.13 12.85
C LEU A 479 -12.60 27.65 12.50
N PRO A 480 -13.80 27.24 12.03
CA PRO A 480 -14.02 25.86 11.56
C PRO A 480 -13.08 25.47 10.40
N GLN A 481 -12.76 26.40 9.50
CA GLN A 481 -11.83 26.17 8.40
C GLN A 481 -10.36 26.23 8.85
N LEU A 482 -10.02 27.11 9.79
CA LEU A 482 -8.66 27.28 10.33
C LEU A 482 -8.22 26.11 11.21
N LEU A 483 -9.15 25.41 11.85
CA LEU A 483 -8.84 24.24 12.68
C LEU A 483 -9.30 22.91 12.05
N ALA A 484 -9.79 22.92 10.82
CA ALA A 484 -10.13 21.70 10.09
C ALA A 484 -8.88 20.86 9.83
N PHE A 485 -9.00 19.53 9.96
CA PHE A 485 -7.96 18.61 9.51
C PHE A 485 -7.90 18.48 7.98
N LYS A 486 -9.05 18.62 7.30
CA LYS A 486 -9.12 18.63 5.83
C LYS A 486 -8.99 20.07 5.30
N ARG A 487 -7.79 20.65 5.44
CA ARG A 487 -7.47 22.01 5.01
C ARG A 487 -7.40 22.15 3.49
N LYS A 488 -7.73 23.35 2.99
CA LYS A 488 -7.57 23.73 1.57
C LYS A 488 -7.21 25.20 1.47
N GLY A 489 -6.24 25.51 0.61
CA GLY A 489 -5.80 26.88 0.36
C GLY A 489 -4.93 27.46 1.47
N ASN A 490 -4.65 28.74 1.40
CA ASN A 490 -3.71 29.46 2.28
C ASN A 490 -4.31 30.76 2.83
N GLU A 491 -5.63 30.92 2.72
CA GLU A 491 -6.35 32.05 3.31
C GLU A 491 -6.51 31.82 4.82
N VAL A 492 -5.75 32.57 5.62
CA VAL A 492 -5.68 32.39 7.07
C VAL A 492 -6.12 33.61 7.87
N TRP A 493 -6.17 34.79 7.26
CA TRP A 493 -6.64 36.02 7.89
C TRP A 493 -7.98 36.52 7.32
N GLY A 494 -8.82 37.12 8.16
CA GLY A 494 -10.09 37.70 7.75
C GLY A 494 -9.95 38.94 6.88
N ASN A 495 -10.61 38.95 5.71
CA ASN A 495 -10.58 40.04 4.72
C ASN A 495 -11.97 40.62 4.39
N GLN A 496 -12.93 40.51 5.31
CA GLN A 496 -14.29 40.99 5.07
C GLN A 496 -14.32 42.51 4.94
N TRP A 497 -15.03 43.00 3.93
CA TRP A 497 -15.34 44.43 3.81
C TRP A 497 -16.37 44.81 4.89
N PRO A 498 -16.16 45.91 5.64
CA PRO A 498 -16.99 46.22 6.81
C PRO A 498 -18.42 46.61 6.45
N PHE A 499 -18.62 47.18 5.27
CA PHE A 499 -19.88 47.81 4.91
C PHE A 499 -20.75 46.93 4.02
N LYS A 500 -22.07 47.05 4.20
CA LYS A 500 -23.03 46.44 3.29
C LYS A 500 -23.03 47.21 1.96
N PRO A 501 -23.23 46.53 0.82
CA PRO A 501 -23.37 47.19 -0.47
C PRO A 501 -24.43 48.30 -0.39
N ASP A 502 -24.12 49.43 -1.03
CA ASP A 502 -25.02 50.60 -1.15
C ASP A 502 -25.34 51.33 0.16
N SER A 503 -24.70 50.97 1.28
CA SER A 503 -24.77 51.79 2.51
C SER A 503 -24.04 53.12 2.36
N ALA A 504 -24.38 54.12 3.18
CA ALA A 504 -23.75 55.45 3.14
C ALA A 504 -22.20 55.37 3.23
N SER A 505 -21.68 54.54 4.13
CA SER A 505 -20.23 54.32 4.26
C SER A 505 -19.65 53.57 3.06
N ASP A 506 -20.34 52.58 2.48
CA ASP A 506 -19.87 51.91 1.25
C ASP A 506 -19.76 52.88 0.07
N GLN A 507 -20.76 53.75 -0.10
CA GLN A 507 -20.77 54.80 -1.11
C GLN A 507 -19.60 55.79 -0.92
N ALA A 508 -19.26 56.15 0.32
CA ALA A 508 -18.13 57.04 0.63
C ALA A 508 -16.78 56.50 0.14
N HIS A 509 -16.64 55.17 0.10
CA HIS A 509 -15.39 54.48 -0.23
C HIS A 509 -15.36 53.89 -1.64
N LYS A 510 -16.42 54.10 -2.43
CA LYS A 510 -16.65 53.40 -3.71
C LYS A 510 -15.49 53.52 -4.71
N ASN A 511 -14.84 54.68 -4.73
CA ASN A 511 -13.76 54.99 -5.68
C ASN A 511 -12.51 54.12 -5.52
N TYR A 512 -12.25 53.58 -4.34
CA TYR A 512 -11.06 52.77 -4.02
C TYR A 512 -11.38 51.43 -3.33
N GLU A 513 -12.67 51.12 -3.19
CA GLU A 513 -13.19 49.88 -2.60
C GLU A 513 -12.55 48.64 -3.25
N SER A 514 -12.47 48.60 -4.58
CA SER A 514 -11.93 47.48 -5.35
C SER A 514 -10.44 47.25 -5.09
N GLU A 515 -9.65 48.32 -5.02
CA GLU A 515 -8.21 48.28 -4.74
C GLU A 515 -7.94 47.80 -3.31
N LEU A 516 -8.69 48.31 -2.33
CA LEU A 516 -8.57 47.88 -0.93
C LEU A 516 -8.99 46.42 -0.76
N LYS A 517 -10.09 45.98 -1.38
CA LYS A 517 -10.50 44.57 -1.37
C LYS A 517 -9.43 43.65 -1.96
N ALA A 518 -8.77 44.07 -3.04
CA ALA A 518 -7.67 43.33 -3.63
C ALA A 518 -6.45 43.26 -2.68
N LEU A 519 -6.13 44.35 -1.99
CA LEU A 519 -5.06 44.41 -0.99
C LEU A 519 -5.36 43.48 0.21
N LEU A 520 -6.57 43.56 0.77
CA LEU A 520 -7.02 42.69 1.87
C LEU A 520 -6.97 41.22 1.47
N LYS A 521 -7.43 40.88 0.26
CA LYS A 521 -7.34 39.52 -0.27
C LYS A 521 -5.89 39.05 -0.40
N LYS A 522 -4.98 39.91 -0.84
CA LYS A 522 -3.55 39.57 -0.95
C LYS A 522 -2.95 39.24 0.41
N TYR A 523 -3.21 40.06 1.43
CA TYR A 523 -2.66 39.85 2.77
C TYR A 523 -3.40 38.80 3.59
N SER A 524 -4.61 38.38 3.18
CA SER A 524 -5.27 37.24 3.82
C SER A 524 -4.62 35.91 3.53
N HIS A 525 -3.83 35.83 2.45
CA HIS A 525 -3.13 34.63 2.04
C HIS A 525 -1.71 34.64 2.63
N ASP A 526 -1.46 33.78 3.62
CA ASP A 526 -0.15 33.68 4.29
C ASP A 526 0.30 32.22 4.36
N ASN A 527 1.23 31.89 3.48
CA ASN A 527 1.82 30.56 3.35
C ASN A 527 2.59 30.13 4.61
N THR A 528 3.22 31.06 5.32
CA THR A 528 4.04 30.72 6.49
C THR A 528 3.12 30.32 7.63
N HIS A 529 2.11 31.13 7.91
CA HIS A 529 1.19 30.85 8.99
C HIS A 529 0.31 29.61 8.71
N GLU A 530 -0.07 29.38 7.44
CA GLU A 530 -0.72 28.13 7.04
C GLU A 530 0.10 26.89 7.41
N LEU A 531 1.42 26.92 7.16
CA LEU A 531 2.33 25.82 7.50
C LEU A 531 2.52 25.67 9.01
N GLU A 532 2.46 26.75 9.78
CA GLU A 532 2.50 26.71 11.26
C GLU A 532 1.25 26.04 11.82
N ILE A 533 0.06 26.40 11.31
CA ILE A 533 -1.21 25.76 11.68
C ILE A 533 -1.16 24.26 11.36
N ILE A 534 -0.72 23.89 10.15
CA ILE A 534 -0.57 22.48 9.79
C ILE A 534 0.39 21.75 10.74
N ASN A 535 1.52 22.36 11.08
CA ASN A 535 2.47 21.76 12.01
C ASN A 535 1.88 21.55 13.40
N TYR A 536 1.12 22.53 13.90
CA TYR A 536 0.40 22.42 15.17
C TYR A 536 -0.62 21.27 15.14
N LEU A 537 -1.44 21.19 14.08
CA LEU A 537 -2.47 20.14 13.94
C LEU A 537 -1.86 18.74 13.75
N LEU A 538 -0.74 18.61 13.05
CA LEU A 538 0.02 17.36 12.97
C LEU A 538 0.55 16.91 14.34
N GLY A 539 0.85 17.87 15.23
CA GLY A 539 1.28 17.62 16.60
C GLY A 539 0.30 16.78 17.41
N TYR A 540 -1.02 16.84 17.12
CA TYR A 540 -2.02 15.99 17.77
C TYR A 540 -1.80 14.50 17.50
N PHE A 541 -1.14 14.16 16.40
CA PHE A 541 -0.88 12.79 15.99
C PHE A 541 0.59 12.40 16.22
N GLY A 542 1.34 13.19 17.01
CA GLY A 542 2.74 12.94 17.31
C GLY A 542 3.68 13.13 16.11
N THR A 543 3.25 13.84 15.08
CA THR A 543 4.06 14.11 13.89
C THR A 543 4.28 15.62 13.69
N GLN A 544 5.15 15.96 12.75
CA GLN A 544 5.49 17.34 12.41
C GLN A 544 5.60 17.49 10.90
N ARG A 545 5.40 18.71 10.41
CA ARG A 545 5.56 19.01 8.98
C ARG A 545 6.99 18.77 8.51
N ALA A 546 7.16 18.55 7.21
CA ALA A 546 8.50 18.45 6.64
C ALA A 546 9.26 19.79 6.69
N PRO A 547 10.61 19.75 6.75
CA PRO A 547 11.43 20.90 6.40
C PRO A 547 11.34 21.16 4.89
N ARG A 548 11.45 22.43 4.48
CA ARG A 548 11.44 22.80 3.07
C ARG A 548 12.86 22.70 2.49
N THR A 549 13.29 21.47 2.20
CA THR A 549 14.66 21.18 1.77
C THR A 549 14.84 21.25 0.25
N PHE A 550 13.84 20.81 -0.52
CA PHE A 550 13.91 20.77 -1.99
C PHE A 550 13.39 22.05 -2.64
N SER A 551 13.75 22.29 -3.90
CA SER A 551 13.32 23.45 -4.69
C SER A 551 11.89 23.34 -5.25
N THR A 552 10.97 22.71 -4.51
CA THR A 552 9.56 22.59 -4.90
C THR A 552 8.84 23.93 -4.75
N SER A 553 7.80 24.14 -5.57
CA SER A 553 6.96 25.33 -5.45
C SER A 553 6.26 25.33 -4.08
N ILE A 554 6.01 26.52 -3.54
CA ILE A 554 5.38 26.64 -2.22
C ILE A 554 3.95 26.07 -2.22
N ASP A 555 3.21 26.26 -3.32
CA ASP A 555 1.83 25.77 -3.44
C ASP A 555 1.78 24.23 -3.48
N ASP A 556 2.74 23.61 -4.18
CA ASP A 556 2.86 22.15 -4.22
C ASP A 556 3.26 21.60 -2.84
N PHE A 557 4.21 22.25 -2.16
CA PHE A 557 4.60 21.88 -0.80
C PHE A 557 3.44 22.00 0.21
N ILE A 558 2.67 23.09 0.18
CA ILE A 558 1.47 23.24 1.02
C ILE A 558 0.46 22.14 0.74
N THR A 559 0.20 21.84 -0.54
CA THR A 559 -0.72 20.78 -0.94
C THR A 559 -0.30 19.42 -0.37
N VAL A 560 1.00 19.11 -0.39
CA VAL A 560 1.55 17.90 0.24
C VAL A 560 1.28 17.86 1.74
N GLN A 561 1.58 18.96 2.46
CA GLN A 561 1.40 18.99 3.92
C GLN A 561 -0.08 18.98 4.33
N GLN A 562 -0.96 19.61 3.54
CA GLN A 562 -2.41 19.55 3.73
C GLN A 562 -2.95 18.14 3.49
N GLY A 563 -2.49 17.47 2.43
CA GLY A 563 -2.83 16.07 2.15
C GLY A 563 -2.35 15.14 3.26
N TYR A 564 -1.14 15.37 3.79
CA TYR A 564 -0.60 14.61 4.91
C TYR A 564 -1.47 14.72 6.17
N LEU A 565 -1.88 15.93 6.53
CA LEU A 565 -2.78 16.16 7.66
C LEU A 565 -4.16 15.52 7.43
N ALA A 566 -4.73 15.71 6.24
CA ALA A 566 -6.08 15.23 5.91
C ALA A 566 -6.19 13.70 5.88
N GLU A 567 -5.13 13.01 5.46
CA GLU A 567 -5.08 11.55 5.33
C GLU A 567 -4.41 10.85 6.53
N GLN A 568 -4.00 11.58 7.56
CA GLN A 568 -3.35 10.98 8.74
C GLN A 568 -4.07 9.73 9.30
N PRO A 569 -5.41 9.69 9.37
CA PRO A 569 -6.16 8.48 9.71
C PRO A 569 -5.77 7.22 8.95
N THR A 570 -5.77 7.32 7.61
CA THR A 570 -5.56 6.18 6.71
C THR A 570 -4.07 5.84 6.60
N LEU A 571 -3.20 6.85 6.70
CA LEU A 571 -1.76 6.68 6.65
C LEU A 571 -1.22 5.87 7.83
N VAL A 572 -1.78 6.11 9.02
CA VAL A 572 -1.36 5.41 10.25
C VAL A 572 -1.97 4.02 10.32
N TYR A 573 -3.25 3.85 9.96
CA TYR A 573 -3.89 2.54 9.95
C TYR A 573 -3.21 1.56 8.98
N HIS A 574 -2.91 2.00 7.76
CA HIS A 574 -2.29 1.17 6.72
C HIS A 574 -0.75 1.28 6.67
N ARG A 575 -0.09 1.54 7.81
CA ARG A 575 1.36 1.84 7.87
C ARG A 575 2.25 0.78 7.19
N ALA A 576 1.95 -0.49 7.42
CA ALA A 576 2.71 -1.64 6.91
C ALA A 576 2.03 -2.32 5.72
N ASN A 577 0.86 -1.84 5.30
CA ASN A 577 0.01 -2.47 4.30
C ASN A 577 0.36 -1.98 2.89
N VAL A 578 0.45 -2.89 1.93
CA VAL A 578 0.72 -2.61 0.53
C VAL A 578 -0.37 -3.21 -0.34
N ARG A 579 -1.13 -2.31 -0.97
CA ARG A 579 -2.10 -2.65 -2.00
C ARG A 579 -1.47 -2.58 -3.39
N ILE A 580 -1.87 -3.51 -4.24
CA ILE A 580 -1.41 -3.61 -5.65
C ILE A 580 -2.13 -2.66 -6.61
N ASP A 581 -3.21 -2.01 -6.17
CA ASP A 581 -4.05 -1.13 -6.99
C ASP A 581 -3.99 0.34 -6.55
N GLN A 582 -3.22 0.66 -5.50
CA GLN A 582 -3.18 1.97 -4.88
C GLN A 582 -1.75 2.34 -4.47
N ILE A 583 -1.49 3.65 -4.40
CA ILE A 583 -0.26 4.16 -3.80
C ILE A 583 -0.26 3.79 -2.31
N SER A 584 0.82 3.16 -1.85
CA SER A 584 0.91 2.72 -0.46
C SER A 584 0.96 3.91 0.51
N SER A 585 0.37 3.72 1.70
CA SER A 585 0.44 4.71 2.78
C SER A 585 1.88 5.01 3.18
N LEU A 586 2.77 4.02 3.12
CA LEU A 586 4.21 4.23 3.32
C LEU A 586 4.79 5.21 2.31
N GLN A 587 4.46 5.08 1.01
CA GLN A 587 4.95 5.99 -0.02
C GLN A 587 4.44 7.43 0.21
N LYS A 588 3.17 7.59 0.57
CA LYS A 588 2.58 8.90 0.93
C LYS A 588 3.25 9.53 2.15
N ARG A 589 3.49 8.75 3.21
CA ARG A 589 4.20 9.20 4.42
C ARG A 589 5.62 9.67 4.11
N ILE A 590 6.38 8.87 3.35
CA ILE A 590 7.73 9.25 2.92
C ILE A 590 7.70 10.55 2.09
N ALA A 591 6.79 10.65 1.12
CA ALA A 591 6.64 11.87 0.31
C ALA A 591 6.30 13.10 1.16
N ALA A 592 5.39 12.96 2.13
CA ALA A 592 5.03 14.01 3.06
C ALA A 592 6.20 14.47 3.93
N ARG A 593 7.00 13.53 4.45
CA ARG A 593 8.16 13.79 5.32
C ARG A 593 9.35 14.39 4.55
N LEU A 594 9.49 14.05 3.28
CA LEU A 594 10.45 14.67 2.36
C LEU A 594 9.95 16.02 1.79
N GLY A 595 8.63 16.28 1.84
CA GLY A 595 8.02 17.47 1.26
C GLY A 595 7.93 17.45 -0.27
N LEU A 596 7.71 16.28 -0.87
CA LEU A 596 7.76 16.06 -2.32
C LEU A 596 6.36 15.84 -2.93
N SER A 597 6.05 16.63 -3.98
CA SER A 597 4.92 16.55 -4.93
C SER A 597 3.53 16.20 -4.41
N GLY A 598 2.58 17.12 -4.62
CA GLY A 598 1.16 16.94 -4.27
C GLY A 598 0.42 15.93 -5.16
N GLU A 599 1.02 15.47 -6.27
CA GLU A 599 0.40 14.46 -7.15
C GLU A 599 0.01 13.20 -6.38
N ILE A 600 0.86 12.78 -5.43
CA ILE A 600 0.66 11.56 -4.64
C ILE A 600 -0.58 11.62 -3.71
N PHE A 601 -1.01 12.82 -3.33
CA PHE A 601 -2.17 13.08 -2.47
C PHE A 601 -3.43 13.44 -3.26
N LYS A 602 -3.38 13.39 -4.60
CA LYS A 602 -4.59 13.55 -5.40
C LYS A 602 -5.49 12.31 -5.25
N PRO A 603 -6.82 12.46 -5.30
CA PRO A 603 -7.74 11.33 -5.26
C PRO A 603 -7.52 10.29 -6.38
N LYS A 604 -6.99 10.74 -7.53
CA LYS A 604 -6.61 9.91 -8.68
C LYS A 604 -5.23 10.35 -9.18
N PRO A 605 -4.14 9.80 -8.63
CA PRO A 605 -2.79 10.18 -9.00
C PRO A 605 -2.39 9.59 -10.36
N ASP A 606 -1.64 10.34 -11.17
CA ASP A 606 -0.96 9.79 -12.35
C ASP A 606 0.31 9.06 -11.93
N LEU A 607 0.26 7.72 -11.92
CA LEU A 607 1.39 6.86 -11.51
C LEU A 607 2.67 7.08 -12.33
N ARG A 608 2.60 7.70 -13.52
CA ARG A 608 3.81 8.03 -14.31
C ARG A 608 4.58 9.23 -13.79
N LYS A 609 3.96 10.05 -12.93
CA LYS A 609 4.48 11.36 -12.50
C LYS A 609 4.74 11.43 -11.00
N LEU A 610 4.95 10.27 -10.37
CA LEU A 610 5.24 10.21 -8.95
C LEU A 610 6.63 10.82 -8.65
N PRO A 611 6.82 11.44 -7.48
CA PRO A 611 8.11 12.04 -7.11
C PRO A 611 9.23 11.01 -6.95
N PHE A 612 8.86 9.77 -6.58
CA PHE A 612 9.72 8.60 -6.47
C PHE A 612 8.84 7.34 -6.49
N TYR A 613 9.46 6.18 -6.67
CA TYR A 613 8.77 4.89 -6.69
C TYR A 613 9.28 3.96 -5.61
N LEU A 614 8.38 3.18 -5.01
CA LEU A 614 8.72 2.06 -4.14
C LEU A 614 8.41 0.76 -4.87
N VAL A 615 9.40 -0.12 -4.96
CA VAL A 615 9.22 -1.46 -5.52
C VAL A 615 9.67 -2.50 -4.52
N GLU A 616 8.72 -3.33 -4.10
CA GLU A 616 8.98 -4.50 -3.30
C GLU A 616 9.52 -5.62 -4.19
N HIS A 617 10.69 -6.16 -3.84
CA HIS A 617 11.33 -7.18 -4.67
C HIS A 617 10.52 -8.47 -4.67
N ARG A 618 9.90 -8.82 -3.53
CA ARG A 618 8.95 -9.94 -3.40
C ARG A 618 7.80 -9.90 -4.41
N ALA A 619 7.34 -8.72 -4.81
CA ALA A 619 6.27 -8.55 -5.80
C ALA A 619 6.75 -8.80 -7.25
N LEU A 620 8.06 -8.82 -7.48
CA LEU A 620 8.69 -9.16 -8.75
C LEU A 620 9.02 -10.66 -8.84
N LEU A 621 8.62 -11.48 -7.86
CA LEU A 621 8.78 -12.92 -7.93
C LEU A 621 7.59 -13.58 -8.65
N PRO A 622 7.84 -14.54 -9.54
CA PRO A 622 6.79 -15.36 -10.14
C PRO A 622 6.08 -16.24 -9.10
N ILE A 623 4.90 -16.75 -9.47
CA ILE A 623 4.28 -17.86 -8.74
C ILE A 623 5.03 -19.14 -9.08
N LYS A 624 5.34 -19.93 -8.05
CA LYS A 624 6.01 -21.23 -8.23
C LYS A 624 5.15 -22.13 -9.14
N PRO A 625 5.71 -22.69 -10.23
CA PRO A 625 4.99 -23.61 -11.10
C PRO A 625 4.57 -24.88 -10.37
N ASN A 626 3.50 -25.51 -10.86
CA ASN A 626 3.08 -26.82 -10.38
C ASN A 626 3.94 -27.89 -11.05
N LYS A 627 4.73 -28.62 -10.26
CA LYS A 627 5.68 -29.63 -10.74
C LYS A 627 5.08 -30.71 -11.65
N GLN A 628 3.77 -30.91 -11.61
CA GLN A 628 3.07 -31.82 -12.52
C GLN A 628 3.27 -31.49 -14.01
N PHE A 629 3.57 -30.22 -14.33
CA PHE A 629 3.74 -29.75 -15.72
C PHE A 629 5.19 -29.36 -16.04
N ASP A 630 6.16 -29.89 -15.29
CA ASP A 630 7.59 -29.70 -15.61
C ASP A 630 7.94 -30.44 -16.92
N ASP A 631 7.28 -31.56 -17.21
CA ASP A 631 7.42 -32.28 -18.48
C ASP A 631 6.59 -31.67 -19.62
N GLU A 632 7.00 -31.91 -20.86
CA GLU A 632 6.34 -31.40 -22.06
C GLU A 632 4.88 -31.87 -22.21
N GLN A 633 3.98 -30.91 -22.45
CA GLN A 633 2.55 -31.09 -22.64
C GLN A 633 2.15 -30.83 -24.10
N VAL A 634 1.20 -31.62 -24.60
CA VAL A 634 0.57 -31.41 -25.91
C VAL A 634 -0.75 -30.65 -25.73
N PRO A 635 -0.86 -29.39 -26.20
CA PRO A 635 -2.10 -28.64 -26.07
C PRO A 635 -3.20 -29.30 -26.91
N LYS A 636 -4.42 -29.36 -26.35
CA LYS A 636 -5.61 -29.88 -27.06
C LYS A 636 -6.05 -28.96 -28.19
N SER A 637 -6.02 -27.66 -27.93
CA SER A 637 -6.29 -26.62 -28.94
C SER A 637 -5.55 -25.34 -28.59
N VAL A 638 -5.23 -24.54 -29.61
CA VAL A 638 -4.67 -23.19 -29.45
C VAL A 638 -5.43 -22.23 -30.36
N THR A 639 -5.98 -21.17 -29.78
CA THR A 639 -6.77 -20.16 -30.51
C THR A 639 -6.32 -18.74 -30.20
N GLU A 640 -6.62 -17.82 -31.10
CA GLU A 640 -6.47 -16.38 -30.85
C GLU A 640 -7.78 -15.80 -30.33
N GLU A 641 -7.73 -14.98 -29.29
CA GLU A 641 -8.89 -14.28 -28.74
C GLU A 641 -8.60 -12.78 -28.64
N LYS A 642 -9.53 -11.95 -29.14
CA LYS A 642 -9.49 -10.50 -28.96
C LYS A 642 -10.65 -10.08 -28.09
N ASP A 643 -10.33 -9.48 -26.94
CA ASP A 643 -11.34 -8.92 -26.06
C ASP A 643 -11.90 -7.64 -26.68
N ALA A 644 -13.19 -7.66 -26.98
CA ALA A 644 -13.89 -6.55 -27.63
C ALA A 644 -14.03 -5.31 -26.73
N GLN A 645 -13.96 -5.46 -25.40
CA GLN A 645 -14.09 -4.37 -24.44
C GLN A 645 -12.74 -3.72 -24.11
N THR A 646 -11.70 -4.53 -23.94
CA THR A 646 -10.36 -4.04 -23.55
C THR A 646 -9.41 -3.86 -24.72
N GLY A 647 -9.72 -4.44 -25.89
CA GLY A 647 -8.84 -4.45 -27.06
C GLY A 647 -7.60 -5.35 -26.90
N LYS A 648 -7.51 -6.12 -25.81
CA LYS A 648 -6.40 -7.03 -25.55
C LYS A 648 -6.44 -8.24 -26.48
N HIS A 649 -5.27 -8.75 -26.83
CA HIS A 649 -5.09 -9.85 -27.77
C HIS A 649 -4.34 -11.00 -27.10
N TYR A 650 -4.94 -12.19 -27.11
CA TYR A 650 -4.45 -13.35 -26.37
C TYR A 650 -4.22 -14.55 -27.27
N VAL A 651 -3.23 -15.36 -26.89
CA VAL A 651 -3.16 -16.77 -27.27
C VAL A 651 -3.81 -17.58 -26.16
N VAL A 652 -4.81 -18.39 -26.50
CA VAL A 652 -5.56 -19.24 -25.58
C VAL A 652 -5.15 -20.68 -25.83
N ILE A 653 -4.73 -21.37 -24.77
CA ILE A 653 -4.32 -22.76 -24.81
C ILE A 653 -5.32 -23.57 -23.98
N GLU A 654 -5.86 -24.63 -24.59
CA GLU A 654 -6.72 -25.61 -23.92
C GLU A 654 -5.92 -26.88 -23.60
N GLN A 655 -5.99 -27.34 -22.36
CA GLN A 655 -5.33 -28.56 -21.87
C GLN A 655 -6.28 -29.27 -20.90
N GLN A 656 -6.36 -30.59 -20.95
CA GLN A 656 -7.14 -31.35 -19.96
C GLN A 656 -6.44 -31.36 -18.60
N GLU A 657 -7.21 -31.39 -17.51
CA GLU A 657 -6.74 -31.56 -16.13
C GLU A 657 -5.90 -30.40 -15.57
N ILE A 658 -6.09 -29.18 -16.09
CA ILE A 658 -5.40 -27.99 -15.57
C ILE A 658 -6.27 -27.12 -14.65
N ASP A 659 -7.58 -27.39 -14.58
CA ASP A 659 -8.50 -26.61 -13.74
C ASP A 659 -8.07 -26.63 -12.26
N GLY A 660 -7.84 -25.44 -11.71
CA GLY A 660 -7.31 -25.24 -10.36
C GLY A 660 -5.84 -25.63 -10.13
N GLN A 661 -5.16 -26.19 -11.14
CA GLN A 661 -3.74 -26.60 -11.04
C GLN A 661 -2.78 -25.50 -11.53
N LEU A 662 -3.23 -24.68 -12.48
CA LEU A 662 -2.50 -23.51 -12.98
C LEU A 662 -3.05 -22.21 -12.39
N ALA A 663 -2.16 -21.23 -12.20
CA ALA A 663 -2.49 -19.93 -11.64
C ALA A 663 -1.94 -18.79 -12.49
N GLN A 664 -2.67 -17.66 -12.50
CA GLN A 664 -2.19 -16.41 -13.09
C GLN A 664 -0.86 -16.00 -12.46
N GLY A 665 0.14 -15.67 -13.28
CA GLY A 665 1.49 -15.29 -12.85
C GLY A 665 2.51 -16.43 -12.84
N GLN A 666 2.11 -17.66 -13.20
CA GLN A 666 3.05 -18.75 -13.49
C GLN A 666 3.73 -18.56 -14.86
N LEU A 667 4.94 -19.08 -14.98
CA LEU A 667 5.77 -19.01 -16.18
C LEU A 667 5.80 -20.36 -16.90
N ILE A 668 5.62 -20.33 -18.22
CA ILE A 668 5.71 -21.49 -19.10
C ILE A 668 6.64 -21.21 -20.29
N ASN A 669 7.15 -22.26 -20.91
CA ASN A 669 7.82 -22.20 -22.20
C ASN A 669 6.88 -22.72 -23.30
N LEU A 670 6.95 -22.13 -24.50
CA LEU A 670 6.36 -22.71 -25.71
C LEU A 670 7.46 -23.29 -26.60
N LEU A 671 7.23 -24.49 -27.09
CA LEU A 671 8.20 -25.33 -27.79
C LEU A 671 7.68 -25.63 -29.19
N ILE A 672 8.45 -25.29 -30.23
CA ILE A 672 8.10 -25.59 -31.62
C ILE A 672 9.07 -26.63 -32.17
N TYR A 673 8.51 -27.73 -32.66
CA TYR A 673 9.24 -28.85 -33.27
C TYR A 673 9.26 -28.75 -34.81
N GLY A 674 10.36 -29.21 -35.42
CA GLY A 674 10.54 -29.25 -36.87
C GLY A 674 10.18 -30.59 -37.52
N ASP A 675 10.25 -30.66 -38.85
CA ASP A 675 10.04 -31.91 -39.59
C ASP A 675 11.25 -32.86 -39.47
N GLY A 676 11.00 -34.07 -38.93
CA GLY A 676 11.95 -35.18 -38.73
C GLY A 676 11.41 -36.22 -37.73
N ASP A 677 11.86 -37.49 -37.82
CA ASP A 677 11.35 -38.68 -37.07
C ASP A 677 11.11 -38.46 -35.56
N GLU A 678 10.27 -39.31 -34.95
CA GLU A 678 9.55 -39.28 -33.64
C GLU A 678 10.14 -38.52 -32.43
N GLN A 679 11.39 -38.06 -32.47
CA GLN A 679 12.03 -37.13 -31.51
C GLN A 679 12.49 -35.81 -32.17
N GLY A 680 11.72 -35.29 -33.14
CA GLY A 680 12.05 -34.14 -34.00
C GLY A 680 12.91 -33.04 -33.36
N ARG A 681 13.82 -32.45 -34.14
CA ARG A 681 14.75 -31.42 -33.62
C ARG A 681 13.96 -30.20 -33.12
N LYS A 682 14.15 -29.84 -31.84
CA LYS A 682 13.62 -28.61 -31.20
C LYS A 682 14.08 -27.39 -32.01
N LEU A 683 13.14 -26.72 -32.70
CA LEU A 683 13.46 -25.60 -33.60
C LEU A 683 13.50 -24.26 -32.87
N LEU A 684 12.54 -24.03 -31.97
CA LEU A 684 12.39 -22.76 -31.27
C LEU A 684 11.80 -22.99 -29.88
N THR A 685 12.36 -22.31 -28.88
CA THR A 685 11.79 -22.22 -27.53
C THR A 685 11.50 -20.76 -27.22
N ILE A 686 10.25 -20.47 -26.93
CA ILE A 686 9.79 -19.15 -26.50
C ILE A 686 9.67 -19.23 -24.99
N ARG A 687 10.71 -18.75 -24.29
CA ARG A 687 10.85 -18.90 -22.84
C ARG A 687 10.01 -17.89 -22.06
N GLY A 688 9.62 -18.24 -20.83
CA GLY A 688 9.13 -17.29 -19.83
C GLY A 688 7.82 -16.57 -20.19
N GLN A 689 6.89 -17.27 -20.84
CA GLN A 689 5.56 -16.75 -21.11
C GLN A 689 4.67 -16.83 -19.88
N VAL A 690 3.95 -15.74 -19.60
CA VAL A 690 3.21 -15.58 -18.34
C VAL A 690 1.75 -15.89 -18.57
N ILE A 691 1.20 -16.76 -17.72
CA ILE A 691 -0.23 -17.00 -17.68
C ILE A 691 -0.92 -15.76 -17.09
N VAL A 692 -1.75 -15.07 -17.89
CA VAL A 692 -2.46 -13.85 -17.45
C VAL A 692 -3.87 -14.14 -16.94
N LYS A 693 -4.43 -15.30 -17.26
CA LYS A 693 -5.77 -15.74 -16.86
C LYS A 693 -5.85 -17.26 -16.95
N THR A 694 -6.64 -17.88 -16.07
CA THR A 694 -7.05 -19.30 -16.14
C THR A 694 -8.56 -19.39 -15.94
N GLU A 695 -9.22 -20.31 -16.65
CA GLU A 695 -10.67 -20.53 -16.56
C GLU A 695 -10.99 -21.95 -17.06
N GLY A 696 -11.34 -22.84 -16.13
CA GLY A 696 -11.50 -24.27 -16.42
C GLY A 696 -10.20 -24.85 -17.00
N ASP A 697 -10.35 -25.62 -18.08
CA ASP A 697 -9.27 -26.27 -18.82
C ASP A 697 -8.58 -25.35 -19.84
N LYS A 698 -8.60 -24.03 -19.61
CA LYS A 698 -7.97 -23.04 -20.49
C LYS A 698 -7.12 -22.06 -19.73
N PHE A 699 -6.06 -21.58 -20.39
CA PHE A 699 -5.26 -20.47 -19.93
C PHE A 699 -4.90 -19.51 -21.07
N TRP A 700 -4.66 -18.24 -20.71
CA TRP A 700 -4.41 -17.16 -21.66
C TRP A 700 -3.00 -16.60 -21.49
N LEU A 701 -2.36 -16.31 -22.62
CA LEU A 701 -1.11 -15.56 -22.72
C LEU A 701 -1.39 -14.25 -23.45
N ASP A 702 -1.06 -13.12 -22.83
CA ASP A 702 -1.23 -11.79 -23.45
C ASP A 702 -0.08 -11.50 -24.42
N ILE A 703 -0.43 -11.32 -25.70
CA ILE A 703 0.54 -11.06 -26.76
C ILE A 703 1.28 -9.74 -26.52
N ALA A 704 0.63 -8.74 -25.91
CA ALA A 704 1.26 -7.47 -25.61
C ALA A 704 2.31 -7.57 -24.50
N ASN A 705 2.33 -8.65 -23.70
CA ASN A 705 3.25 -8.82 -22.58
C ASN A 705 4.56 -9.55 -22.96
N SER A 706 4.76 -9.88 -24.24
CA SER A 706 5.95 -10.57 -24.73
C SER A 706 6.23 -10.25 -26.20
N VAL A 707 7.34 -9.55 -26.46
CA VAL A 707 7.80 -9.25 -27.82
C VAL A 707 8.13 -10.53 -28.60
N GLN A 708 8.64 -11.57 -27.93
CA GLN A 708 8.89 -12.86 -28.57
C GLN A 708 7.57 -13.51 -29.02
N LEU A 709 6.57 -13.53 -28.14
CA LEU A 709 5.23 -14.04 -28.46
C LEU A 709 4.60 -13.27 -29.62
N GLN A 710 4.72 -11.94 -29.62
CA GLN A 710 4.21 -11.10 -30.69
C GLN A 710 4.92 -11.34 -32.02
N ARG A 711 6.25 -11.48 -32.01
CA ARG A 711 7.05 -11.73 -33.22
C ARG A 711 6.75 -13.10 -33.82
N ASP A 712 6.67 -14.12 -32.98
CA ASP A 712 6.60 -15.52 -33.41
C ASP A 712 5.15 -16.05 -33.47
N LEU A 713 4.14 -15.20 -33.18
CA LEU A 713 2.71 -15.54 -33.14
C LEU A 713 2.26 -16.38 -34.34
N LYS A 714 2.60 -15.94 -35.55
CA LYS A 714 2.21 -16.64 -36.78
C LYS A 714 2.78 -18.07 -36.82
N GLN A 715 4.03 -18.25 -36.39
CA GLN A 715 4.67 -19.56 -36.35
C GLN A 715 4.04 -20.45 -35.27
N ILE A 716 3.69 -19.89 -34.11
CA ILE A 716 3.03 -20.62 -33.00
C ILE A 716 1.68 -21.17 -33.47
N ILE A 717 0.85 -20.35 -34.09
CA ILE A 717 -0.48 -20.76 -34.57
C ILE A 717 -0.36 -21.81 -35.68
N THR A 718 0.60 -21.65 -36.60
CA THR A 718 0.88 -22.67 -37.63
C THR A 718 1.35 -23.99 -37.01
N ALA A 719 2.31 -23.96 -36.08
CA ALA A 719 2.82 -25.15 -35.40
C ALA A 719 1.74 -25.85 -34.57
N ALA A 720 0.83 -25.10 -33.94
CA ALA A 720 -0.31 -25.66 -33.23
C ALA A 720 -1.26 -26.41 -34.17
N GLY A 721 -1.57 -25.84 -35.34
CA GLY A 721 -2.39 -26.49 -36.36
C GLY A 721 -1.76 -27.77 -36.93
N GLU A 722 -0.42 -27.86 -36.92
CA GLU A 722 0.34 -29.04 -37.34
C GLU A 722 0.62 -30.04 -36.20
N SER A 723 0.07 -29.82 -35.00
CA SER A 723 0.35 -30.64 -33.81
C SER A 723 1.84 -30.71 -33.41
N LYS A 724 2.62 -29.66 -33.74
CA LYS A 724 4.06 -29.52 -33.46
C LYS A 724 4.38 -28.57 -32.32
N LEU A 725 3.38 -27.93 -31.74
CA LEU A 725 3.53 -27.09 -30.55
C LEU A 725 3.46 -27.96 -29.29
N ARG A 726 4.40 -27.74 -28.36
CA ARG A 726 4.36 -28.26 -26.99
C ARG A 726 4.51 -27.10 -26.01
N TRP A 727 4.17 -27.32 -24.74
CA TRP A 727 4.41 -26.36 -23.68
C TRP A 727 4.84 -27.08 -22.40
N GLU A 728 5.60 -26.41 -21.55
CA GLU A 728 6.13 -26.94 -20.28
C GLU A 728 6.25 -25.79 -19.27
N ASN A 729 6.43 -26.08 -17.99
CA ASN A 729 6.82 -25.06 -17.03
C ASN A 729 8.19 -24.46 -17.38
N SER A 730 8.34 -23.17 -17.15
CA SER A 730 9.65 -22.53 -17.30
C SER A 730 10.51 -22.83 -16.07
N GLU A 731 11.49 -23.73 -16.20
CA GLU A 731 12.43 -24.03 -15.11
C GLU A 731 13.23 -22.79 -14.70
N ILE A 732 13.69 -22.02 -15.68
CA ILE A 732 14.50 -20.81 -15.51
C ILE A 732 13.56 -19.60 -15.59
N TRP A 733 13.54 -18.81 -14.53
CA TRP A 733 12.67 -17.63 -14.47
C TRP A 733 13.42 -16.31 -14.62
N MET A 734 14.74 -16.28 -14.40
CA MET A 734 15.50 -15.05 -14.51
C MET A 734 16.96 -15.34 -14.84
N GLU A 735 17.55 -14.50 -15.69
CA GLU A 735 19.00 -14.45 -15.88
C GLU A 735 19.59 -13.33 -15.02
N ASP A 736 20.80 -13.52 -14.52
CA ASP A 736 21.53 -12.49 -13.79
C ASP A 736 21.89 -11.29 -14.69
N MET A 737 22.27 -10.18 -14.06
CA MET A 737 22.54 -8.92 -14.76
C MET A 737 23.87 -8.91 -15.50
N ASP A 738 23.84 -8.57 -16.79
CA ASP A 738 25.01 -8.16 -17.55
C ASP A 738 25.03 -6.65 -17.77
N TYR A 739 26.20 -6.07 -17.59
CA TYR A 739 26.42 -4.64 -17.76
C TYR A 739 27.32 -4.39 -18.98
N ARG A 740 26.83 -3.64 -19.96
CA ARG A 740 27.66 -3.18 -21.07
C ARG A 740 28.76 -2.27 -20.56
N LEU A 741 29.98 -2.50 -21.02
CA LEU A 741 31.14 -1.71 -20.63
C LEU A 741 31.08 -0.31 -21.26
N ALA A 742 31.12 0.71 -20.40
CA ALA A 742 31.21 2.11 -20.79
C ALA A 742 32.19 2.86 -19.87
N TYR A 743 33.12 3.60 -20.48
CA TYR A 743 34.09 4.41 -19.75
C TYR A 743 33.58 5.84 -19.57
N ASP A 744 33.83 6.39 -18.40
CA ASP A 744 33.59 7.81 -18.12
C ASP A 744 34.57 8.70 -18.92
N ASP A 745 34.16 9.92 -19.27
CA ASP A 745 35.06 10.88 -19.93
C ASP A 745 36.14 11.40 -18.95
N ASP A 746 35.80 11.54 -17.67
CA ASP A 746 36.74 11.90 -16.60
C ASP A 746 37.41 10.64 -16.03
N GLN A 747 38.66 10.42 -16.45
CA GLN A 747 39.53 9.35 -15.95
C GLN A 747 40.52 9.85 -14.89
N THR A 748 40.13 10.83 -14.07
CA THR A 748 40.98 11.39 -13.00
C THR A 748 40.41 11.16 -11.60
N LEU A 749 41.26 10.91 -10.61
CA LEU A 749 40.90 10.84 -9.19
C LEU A 749 41.67 11.94 -8.43
N ASN A 750 40.96 12.82 -7.73
CA ASN A 750 41.56 13.98 -7.04
C ASN A 750 42.45 14.85 -7.94
N GLY A 751 42.05 15.02 -9.21
CA GLY A 751 42.77 15.82 -10.21
C GLY A 751 44.01 15.16 -10.81
N LYS A 752 44.29 13.88 -10.48
CA LYS A 752 45.39 13.09 -11.08
C LYS A 752 44.83 12.00 -12.00
N PRO A 753 45.47 11.70 -13.15
CA PRO A 753 45.02 10.62 -14.02
C PRO A 753 45.08 9.26 -13.32
N LEU A 754 44.11 8.40 -13.60
CA LEU A 754 44.10 7.03 -13.09
C LEU A 754 45.27 6.22 -13.69
N PRO A 755 45.87 5.28 -12.92
CA PRO A 755 46.85 4.33 -13.44
C PRO A 755 46.32 3.52 -14.62
N GLU A 756 47.18 2.99 -15.49
CA GLU A 756 46.75 2.13 -16.62
C GLU A 756 46.04 0.85 -16.17
N THR A 757 46.33 0.38 -14.96
CA THR A 757 45.67 -0.76 -14.31
C THR A 757 44.27 -0.43 -13.81
N GLN A 758 43.83 0.83 -13.90
CA GLN A 758 42.53 1.29 -13.44
C GLN A 758 41.75 1.98 -14.56
N LYS A 759 40.43 1.81 -14.52
CA LYS A 759 39.49 2.54 -15.39
C LYS A 759 38.28 2.98 -14.61
N ARG A 760 37.80 4.19 -14.88
CA ARG A 760 36.49 4.65 -14.42
C ARG A 760 35.41 4.24 -15.41
N LEU A 761 34.44 3.50 -14.92
CA LEU A 761 33.22 3.14 -15.64
C LEU A 761 32.09 4.09 -15.29
N THR A 762 31.12 4.19 -16.20
CA THR A 762 29.90 4.98 -16.04
C THR A 762 28.70 4.17 -16.52
N ARG A 763 27.50 4.54 -16.08
CA ARG A 763 26.25 3.95 -16.57
C ARG A 763 25.94 4.37 -18.01
N THR A 764 25.08 3.61 -18.68
CA THR A 764 24.51 4.02 -19.97
C THR A 764 22.99 4.02 -19.91
N ALA A 765 22.31 4.60 -20.90
CA ALA A 765 20.85 4.51 -21.00
C ALA A 765 20.33 3.06 -21.11
N GLN A 766 21.20 2.10 -21.48
CA GLN A 766 20.85 0.70 -21.69
C GLN A 766 21.25 -0.19 -20.50
N THR A 767 22.20 0.27 -19.68
CA THR A 767 22.75 -0.47 -18.55
C THR A 767 22.76 0.39 -17.28
N PRO A 768 21.83 0.10 -16.34
CA PRO A 768 21.72 0.85 -15.09
C PRO A 768 22.95 0.63 -14.21
N PHE A 769 23.17 1.55 -13.27
CA PHE A 769 24.28 1.46 -12.33
C PHE A 769 24.00 0.39 -11.26
N PRO A 770 24.92 -0.55 -10.99
CA PRO A 770 24.70 -1.63 -10.03
C PRO A 770 24.45 -1.09 -8.61
N SER A 771 23.27 -1.39 -8.06
CA SER A 771 22.86 -0.87 -6.76
C SER A 771 23.49 -1.60 -5.56
N LEU A 772 23.85 -2.88 -5.74
CA LEU A 772 24.44 -3.76 -4.72
C LEU A 772 25.98 -3.73 -4.69
N ILE A 773 26.61 -2.81 -5.44
CA ILE A 773 28.06 -2.69 -5.51
C ILE A 773 28.68 -2.40 -4.14
N LYS A 774 29.78 -3.11 -3.85
CA LYS A 774 30.68 -2.85 -2.71
C LYS A 774 32.12 -2.73 -3.19
N GLU A 775 32.94 -2.02 -2.42
CA GLU A 775 34.38 -2.00 -2.65
C GLU A 775 34.96 -3.39 -2.40
N GLY A 776 35.90 -3.80 -3.24
CA GLY A 776 36.52 -5.13 -3.20
C GLY A 776 35.85 -6.17 -4.10
N TYR A 777 34.57 -5.99 -4.49
CA TYR A 777 33.85 -6.97 -5.30
C TYR A 777 34.58 -7.30 -6.61
N GLU A 778 34.69 -8.59 -6.89
CA GLU A 778 35.25 -9.11 -8.14
C GLU A 778 34.26 -8.97 -9.30
N ILE A 779 34.80 -8.60 -10.46
CA ILE A 779 34.06 -8.50 -11.72
C ILE A 779 34.80 -9.22 -12.83
N THR A 780 34.03 -9.83 -13.72
CA THR A 780 34.53 -10.50 -14.90
C THR A 780 34.05 -9.75 -16.13
N LEU A 781 34.98 -9.36 -17.00
CA LEU A 781 34.71 -8.73 -18.29
C LEU A 781 34.85 -9.77 -19.39
N THR A 782 33.83 -9.89 -20.24
CA THR A 782 33.80 -10.82 -21.37
C THR A 782 33.42 -10.08 -22.66
N LYS A 783 33.98 -10.54 -23.78
CA LYS A 783 33.63 -10.02 -25.11
C LYS A 783 32.38 -10.73 -25.61
N GLN A 784 31.36 -9.98 -26.01
CA GLN A 784 30.15 -10.55 -26.61
C GLN A 784 30.47 -11.11 -28.00
N ILE A 785 30.15 -12.38 -28.23
CA ILE A 785 30.25 -13.03 -29.53
C ILE A 785 29.02 -12.60 -30.36
N SER A 786 29.23 -11.99 -31.53
CA SER A 786 28.17 -11.38 -32.33
C SER A 786 27.12 -12.39 -32.82
N LEU A 787 25.90 -11.90 -33.12
CA LEU A 787 24.80 -12.65 -33.75
C LEU A 787 25.22 -13.42 -35.03
N ALA A 788 26.24 -12.97 -35.74
CA ALA A 788 26.77 -13.63 -36.93
C ALA A 788 27.48 -14.96 -36.59
N SER A 789 28.16 -15.04 -35.44
CA SER A 789 28.92 -16.22 -35.02
C SER A 789 28.03 -17.30 -34.37
N LYS A 790 26.95 -16.92 -33.67
CA LYS A 790 25.92 -17.87 -33.20
C LYS A 790 25.21 -18.57 -34.37
N ASN A 791 25.05 -17.90 -35.51
CA ASN A 791 24.45 -18.49 -36.71
C ASN A 791 25.43 -19.34 -37.52
N SER A 792 26.75 -19.11 -37.44
CA SER A 792 27.74 -19.94 -38.13
C SER A 792 28.07 -21.24 -37.39
N ALA A 793 27.91 -21.28 -36.06
CA ALA A 793 28.08 -22.51 -35.27
C ALA A 793 27.06 -23.62 -35.61
N SER A 794 25.94 -23.27 -36.26
CA SER A 794 24.95 -24.25 -36.77
C SER A 794 25.19 -24.66 -38.23
N LYS A 795 26.21 -24.11 -38.90
CA LYS A 795 26.55 -24.39 -40.30
C LYS A 795 28.07 -24.41 -40.53
N SER A 796 28.73 -25.44 -40.02
CA SER A 796 29.87 -26.17 -40.64
C SER A 796 30.72 -26.82 -39.56
N ALA A 797 30.80 -28.15 -39.60
CA ALA A 797 31.88 -28.90 -38.98
C ALA A 797 33.05 -28.89 -39.97
N ASP A 798 33.76 -27.78 -40.07
CA ASP A 798 35.09 -27.75 -40.72
C ASP A 798 36.12 -27.43 -39.63
N ALA A 799 36.89 -28.46 -39.29
CA ALA A 799 37.96 -28.42 -38.32
C ALA A 799 39.19 -27.71 -38.94
N ASP A 800 39.28 -26.38 -38.85
CA ASP A 800 40.58 -25.68 -38.91
C ASP A 800 40.61 -24.21 -38.45
N SER A 801 39.51 -23.63 -37.95
CA SER A 801 39.60 -22.35 -37.24
C SER A 801 39.84 -22.61 -35.76
N LYS A 802 41.06 -22.36 -35.27
CA LYS A 802 41.32 -22.22 -33.83
C LYS A 802 40.30 -21.23 -33.27
N GLU A 803 39.32 -21.71 -32.50
CA GLU A 803 38.43 -20.85 -31.73
C GLU A 803 39.31 -20.01 -30.80
N GLU A 804 39.42 -18.71 -31.08
CA GLU A 804 40.01 -17.77 -30.14
C GLU A 804 39.11 -17.76 -28.90
N VAL A 805 39.55 -18.43 -27.83
CA VAL A 805 38.92 -18.35 -26.51
C VAL A 805 38.68 -16.87 -26.20
N PRO A 806 37.44 -16.45 -25.88
CA PRO A 806 37.14 -15.05 -25.65
C PRO A 806 38.03 -14.53 -24.51
N ALA A 807 38.76 -13.44 -24.76
CA ALA A 807 39.62 -12.84 -23.75
C ALA A 807 38.79 -12.41 -22.53
N VAL A 808 38.96 -13.11 -21.42
CA VAL A 808 38.32 -12.81 -20.13
C VAL A 808 39.26 -11.92 -19.31
N LEU A 809 38.75 -10.80 -18.80
CA LEU A 809 39.49 -9.90 -17.92
C LEU A 809 38.87 -9.89 -16.52
N TYR A 810 39.68 -10.16 -15.50
CA TYR A 810 39.29 -10.12 -14.10
C TYR A 810 39.71 -8.79 -13.48
N ALA A 811 38.79 -8.12 -12.80
CA ALA A 811 39.03 -6.87 -12.11
C ALA A 811 38.30 -6.84 -10.77
N LYS A 812 38.63 -5.87 -9.92
CA LYS A 812 37.95 -5.61 -8.64
C LYS A 812 37.48 -4.17 -8.58
N VAL A 813 36.40 -3.93 -7.85
CA VAL A 813 35.90 -2.57 -7.57
C VAL A 813 36.81 -1.89 -6.55
N VAL A 814 37.36 -0.73 -6.89
CA VAL A 814 38.21 0.08 -5.99
C VAL A 814 37.38 1.09 -5.20
N SER A 815 36.47 1.78 -5.88
CA SER A 815 35.62 2.83 -5.30
C SER A 815 34.44 3.10 -6.22
N PHE A 816 33.35 3.67 -5.71
CA PHE A 816 32.20 4.04 -6.52
C PHE A 816 31.47 5.28 -6.00
N ASP A 817 30.71 5.92 -6.87
CA ASP A 817 29.84 7.04 -6.57
C ASP A 817 28.42 6.73 -7.07
N ARG A 818 27.52 6.42 -6.13
CA ARG A 818 26.12 6.05 -6.44
C ARG A 818 25.28 7.21 -6.93
N ILE A 819 25.64 8.44 -6.57
CA ILE A 819 24.90 9.65 -6.99
C ILE A 819 25.24 9.95 -8.45
N LYS A 820 26.53 9.90 -8.80
CA LYS A 820 26.98 10.11 -10.20
C LYS A 820 26.78 8.88 -11.08
N GLY A 821 26.71 7.69 -10.49
CA GLY A 821 26.64 6.42 -11.21
C GLY A 821 27.96 6.05 -11.88
N THR A 822 29.08 6.27 -11.17
CA THR A 822 30.43 5.93 -11.66
C THR A 822 31.13 4.97 -10.70
N MET A 823 32.06 4.18 -11.21
CA MET A 823 32.91 3.30 -10.40
C MET A 823 34.32 3.23 -10.97
N ILE A 824 35.31 3.01 -10.12
CA ILE A 824 36.69 2.73 -10.53
C ILE A 824 36.95 1.26 -10.30
N ILE A 825 37.45 0.60 -11.33
CA ILE A 825 37.83 -0.81 -11.30
C ILE A 825 39.34 -0.94 -11.50
N GLU A 826 39.93 -1.96 -10.89
CA GLU A 826 41.36 -2.28 -11.00
C GLU A 826 41.54 -3.71 -11.52
N ARG A 827 42.38 -3.86 -12.55
CA ARG A 827 42.73 -5.16 -13.12
C ARG A 827 43.48 -6.01 -12.09
N GLN A 828 43.08 -7.27 -11.94
CA GLN A 828 43.77 -8.22 -11.05
C GLN A 828 45.07 -8.77 -11.68
N GLY A 829 46.04 -9.12 -10.82
CA GLY A 829 47.38 -9.55 -11.24
C GLY A 829 47.44 -10.83 -12.08
N GLY A 830 46.43 -11.70 -11.98
CA GLY A 830 46.31 -12.93 -12.79
C GLY A 830 45.69 -12.73 -14.17
N SER A 831 45.19 -11.54 -14.50
CA SER A 831 44.56 -11.26 -15.80
C SER A 831 45.58 -10.80 -16.84
N ILE A 832 45.76 -11.61 -17.88
CA ILE A 832 46.76 -11.39 -18.95
C ILE A 832 46.31 -10.29 -19.93
N SER A 833 45.00 -10.03 -20.04
CA SER A 833 44.42 -9.06 -20.98
C SER A 833 44.49 -7.61 -20.47
N ALA A 834 44.73 -6.65 -21.36
CA ALA A 834 44.58 -5.23 -21.07
C ALA A 834 43.11 -4.80 -21.19
N PHE A 835 42.74 -3.68 -20.56
CA PHE A 835 41.41 -3.11 -20.74
C PHE A 835 41.15 -2.78 -22.22
N PRO A 836 39.95 -3.09 -22.74
CA PRO A 836 39.63 -2.80 -24.14
C PRO A 836 39.62 -1.28 -24.38
N PRO A 837 40.05 -0.82 -25.57
CA PRO A 837 40.04 0.61 -25.89
C PRO A 837 38.60 1.13 -25.96
N LYS A 838 38.40 2.43 -25.69
CA LYS A 838 37.07 3.07 -25.61
C LYS A 838 36.19 2.83 -26.85
N LYS A 839 36.79 2.76 -28.04
CA LYS A 839 36.09 2.49 -29.30
C LYS A 839 35.48 1.08 -29.39
N ASP A 840 36.03 0.12 -28.66
CA ASP A 840 35.61 -1.29 -28.67
C ASP A 840 34.88 -1.69 -27.38
N ALA A 841 34.86 -0.82 -26.36
CA ALA A 841 34.24 -1.08 -25.06
C ALA A 841 32.79 -1.56 -25.18
N TRP A 842 32.03 -1.02 -26.13
CA TRP A 842 30.63 -1.39 -26.36
C TRP A 842 30.39 -2.87 -26.72
N ARG A 843 31.44 -3.61 -27.13
CA ARG A 843 31.42 -5.05 -27.43
C ARG A 843 31.66 -5.93 -26.20
N TYR A 844 32.01 -5.32 -25.08
CA TYR A 844 32.31 -6.02 -23.83
C TYR A 844 31.16 -5.84 -22.86
N HIS A 845 30.87 -6.90 -22.14
CA HIS A 845 29.99 -6.92 -20.99
C HIS A 845 30.78 -7.29 -19.76
N TRP A 846 30.24 -6.94 -18.61
CA TRP A 846 30.80 -7.30 -17.33
C TRP A 846 29.70 -7.69 -16.35
N TYR A 847 30.06 -8.54 -15.40
CA TYR A 847 29.18 -8.98 -14.32
C TYR A 847 30.00 -9.15 -13.03
N PHE A 848 29.31 -9.27 -11.90
CA PHE A 848 29.95 -9.57 -10.62
C PHE A 848 30.21 -11.07 -10.49
N SER A 849 31.44 -11.44 -10.19
CA SER A 849 31.89 -12.82 -9.95
C SER A 849 32.27 -13.07 -8.48
N ASP A 850 31.90 -12.14 -7.60
CA ASP A 850 32.21 -12.19 -6.19
C ASP A 850 31.31 -13.19 -5.43
N LYS A 851 31.90 -14.06 -4.60
CA LYS A 851 31.17 -15.05 -3.80
C LYS A 851 30.10 -14.42 -2.87
N ASP A 852 30.31 -13.20 -2.35
CA ASP A 852 29.31 -12.52 -1.51
C ASP A 852 28.11 -12.03 -2.35
N TYR A 853 28.34 -11.66 -3.62
CA TYR A 853 27.27 -11.27 -4.53
C TYR A 853 26.37 -12.47 -4.85
N GLU A 854 26.97 -13.62 -5.13
CA GLU A 854 26.29 -14.87 -5.46
C GLU A 854 25.45 -15.43 -4.32
N ASN A 855 25.86 -15.21 -3.05
CA ASN A 855 25.16 -15.73 -1.86
C ASN A 855 24.11 -14.76 -1.30
N SER A 856 23.85 -13.63 -1.95
CA SER A 856 22.94 -12.60 -1.45
C SER A 856 21.47 -12.91 -1.78
N ASP A 857 20.63 -13.02 -0.75
CA ASP A 857 19.17 -12.98 -0.93
C ASP A 857 18.73 -11.55 -1.24
N ARG A 858 18.17 -11.36 -2.44
CA ARG A 858 17.74 -10.05 -2.96
C ARG A 858 16.24 -9.84 -2.86
N PHE A 859 15.44 -10.86 -2.58
CA PHE A 859 13.99 -10.79 -2.73
C PHE A 859 13.24 -10.78 -1.40
N SER A 860 13.83 -11.31 -0.33
CA SER A 860 13.22 -11.30 1.01
C SER A 860 13.35 -9.93 1.68
N PHE A 861 12.21 -9.29 1.99
CA PHE A 861 12.15 -8.04 2.75
C PHE A 861 13.03 -6.90 2.19
N VAL A 862 13.24 -6.84 0.88
CA VAL A 862 13.99 -5.75 0.22
C VAL A 862 13.02 -4.85 -0.55
N ILE A 863 13.16 -3.53 -0.34
CA ILE A 863 12.45 -2.50 -1.10
C ILE A 863 13.45 -1.60 -1.81
N SER A 864 13.23 -1.42 -3.11
CA SER A 864 13.91 -0.43 -3.94
C SER A 864 13.16 0.90 -3.89
N VAL A 865 13.86 1.98 -3.57
CA VAL A 865 13.39 3.36 -3.69
C VAL A 865 14.04 3.97 -4.92
N VAL A 866 13.26 4.25 -5.95
CA VAL A 866 13.75 4.84 -7.19
C VAL A 866 13.49 6.33 -7.16
N VAL A 867 14.55 7.13 -7.25
CA VAL A 867 14.51 8.59 -7.11
C VAL A 867 15.18 9.25 -8.30
N ASN A 868 14.60 10.36 -8.77
CA ASN A 868 15.19 11.14 -9.86
C ASN A 868 16.39 11.95 -9.35
N TYR A 869 17.57 11.70 -9.92
CA TYR A 869 18.80 12.44 -9.63
C TYR A 869 18.66 13.96 -9.86
N GLY A 870 17.74 14.38 -10.73
CA GLY A 870 17.39 15.78 -10.95
C GLY A 870 16.98 16.55 -9.69
N LEU A 871 16.50 15.87 -8.64
CA LEU A 871 16.18 16.49 -7.36
C LEU A 871 17.41 17.02 -6.62
N ILE A 872 18.56 16.38 -6.82
CA ILE A 872 19.83 16.77 -6.20
C ILE A 872 20.59 17.73 -7.11
N SER A 873 20.72 17.40 -8.40
CA SER A 873 21.57 18.16 -9.32
C SER A 873 21.10 19.58 -9.59
N LYS A 874 19.77 19.81 -9.60
CA LYS A 874 19.17 21.15 -9.83
C LYS A 874 19.31 22.13 -8.66
N LEU A 875 19.71 21.66 -7.48
CA LEU A 875 19.88 22.51 -6.30
C LEU A 875 21.16 23.37 -6.37
N ASN A 876 22.13 22.99 -7.21
CA ASN A 876 23.38 23.73 -7.40
C ASN A 876 23.24 24.90 -8.39
N ASN A 877 22.23 25.76 -8.19
CA ASN A 877 22.11 27.04 -8.87
C ASN A 877 22.77 28.16 -8.04
N LYS A 878 23.21 29.25 -8.71
CA LYS A 878 24.14 30.31 -8.26
C LYS A 878 23.96 30.92 -6.84
N SER A 879 22.86 30.68 -6.13
CA SER A 879 22.56 31.32 -4.84
C SER A 879 22.78 30.42 -3.60
N TYR A 880 22.80 29.09 -3.74
CA TYR A 880 23.03 28.17 -2.61
C TYR A 880 23.79 26.92 -3.09
N LYS A 881 24.87 26.56 -2.40
CA LYS A 881 25.65 25.34 -2.67
C LYS A 881 25.22 24.27 -1.66
N VAL A 882 24.33 23.37 -2.07
CA VAL A 882 23.90 22.24 -1.24
C VAL A 882 24.85 21.07 -1.51
N ASP A 883 25.43 20.49 -0.46
CA ASP A 883 26.23 19.28 -0.59
C ASP A 883 25.29 18.10 -0.94
N PRO A 884 25.42 17.52 -2.16
CA PRO A 884 24.54 16.44 -2.60
C PRO A 884 24.61 15.20 -1.71
N TYR A 885 25.75 14.92 -1.06
CA TYR A 885 25.90 13.73 -0.22
C TYR A 885 25.28 13.93 1.17
N GLN A 886 25.34 15.14 1.73
CA GLN A 886 24.62 15.45 2.98
C GLN A 886 23.10 15.41 2.77
N LEU A 887 22.63 15.91 1.64
CA LEU A 887 21.22 15.81 1.27
C LEU A 887 20.81 14.34 1.08
N GLU A 888 21.63 13.54 0.41
CA GLU A 888 21.38 12.10 0.24
C GLU A 888 21.29 11.37 1.59
N ASP A 889 22.19 11.66 2.53
CA ASP A 889 22.17 11.09 3.89
C ASP A 889 20.90 11.48 4.65
N TRP A 890 20.48 12.75 4.58
CA TRP A 890 19.20 13.18 5.15
C TRP A 890 18.00 12.47 4.53
N VAL A 891 17.97 12.31 3.19
CA VAL A 891 16.92 11.57 2.48
C VAL A 891 16.88 10.12 2.96
N LYS A 892 18.04 9.44 3.00
CA LYS A 892 18.17 8.06 3.49
C LYS A 892 17.63 7.91 4.90
N ARG A 893 18.05 8.76 5.84
CA ARG A 893 17.60 8.71 7.24
C ARG A 893 16.10 8.97 7.37
N THR A 894 15.57 9.93 6.62
CA THR A 894 14.15 10.26 6.64
C THR A 894 13.33 9.08 6.16
N ILE A 895 13.70 8.49 5.01
CA ILE A 895 13.01 7.32 4.47
C ILE A 895 13.12 6.13 5.44
N LEU A 896 14.33 5.84 5.96
CA LEU A 896 14.58 4.72 6.85
C LEU A 896 13.74 4.81 8.14
N SER A 897 13.51 6.02 8.65
CA SER A 897 12.65 6.24 9.83
C SER A 897 11.18 5.88 9.62
N GLU A 898 10.73 5.79 8.36
CA GLU A 898 9.35 5.42 8.01
C GLU A 898 9.17 3.92 7.75
N PHE A 899 10.26 3.20 7.45
CA PHE A 899 10.28 1.77 7.15
C PHE A 899 10.19 0.90 8.43
N PRO A 900 9.56 -0.30 8.35
CA PRO A 900 9.68 -1.30 9.40
C PRO A 900 11.14 -1.78 9.54
N ALA A 901 11.55 -2.09 10.78
CA ALA A 901 12.94 -2.43 11.09
C ALA A 901 13.48 -3.68 10.38
N HIS A 902 12.61 -4.62 9.99
CA HIS A 902 12.99 -5.85 9.28
C HIS A 902 13.14 -5.66 7.76
N VAL A 903 12.76 -4.49 7.21
CA VAL A 903 12.83 -4.21 5.78
C VAL A 903 14.15 -3.53 5.42
N SER A 904 14.83 -4.09 4.42
CA SER A 904 16.02 -3.51 3.82
C SER A 904 15.65 -2.55 2.69
N MET A 905 16.36 -1.42 2.62
CA MET A 905 16.13 -0.39 1.61
C MET A 905 17.33 -0.26 0.67
N ILE A 906 17.08 -0.22 -0.64
CA ILE A 906 18.06 0.11 -1.67
C ILE A 906 17.60 1.35 -2.41
N ILE A 907 18.43 2.40 -2.48
CA ILE A 907 18.09 3.62 -3.22
C ILE A 907 18.76 3.60 -4.60
N HIS A 908 17.96 3.88 -5.63
CA HIS A 908 18.38 3.97 -7.03
C HIS A 908 18.25 5.42 -7.51
N TRP A 909 19.37 6.08 -7.76
CA TRP A 909 19.41 7.45 -8.30
C TRP A 909 19.42 7.42 -9.83
N MET A 910 18.25 7.52 -10.45
CA MET A 910 18.10 7.42 -11.91
C MET A 910 18.25 8.78 -12.61
N GLY A 911 18.73 8.76 -13.85
CA GLY A 911 18.68 9.94 -14.73
C GLY A 911 17.23 10.33 -15.04
N SER A 912 16.97 11.56 -15.48
CA SER A 912 15.58 12.01 -15.67
C SER A 912 14.83 11.23 -16.75
N GLU A 913 15.46 10.93 -17.90
CA GLU A 913 14.84 10.12 -18.96
C GLU A 913 14.60 8.66 -18.52
N GLU A 914 15.58 8.07 -17.82
CA GLU A 914 15.48 6.73 -17.25
C GLU A 914 14.33 6.65 -16.22
N PHE A 915 14.21 7.66 -15.37
CA PHE A 915 13.15 7.76 -14.36
C PHE A 915 11.75 7.91 -14.99
N GLU A 916 11.62 8.69 -16.07
CA GLU A 916 10.36 8.81 -16.81
C GLU A 916 9.95 7.49 -17.46
N ASN A 917 10.89 6.79 -18.09
CA ASN A 917 10.66 5.45 -18.65
C ASN A 917 10.29 4.43 -17.56
N PHE A 918 10.95 4.51 -16.40
CA PHE A 918 10.60 3.69 -15.24
C PHE A 918 9.15 3.93 -14.80
N GLY A 919 8.71 5.19 -14.73
CA GLY A 919 7.34 5.54 -14.38
C GLY A 919 6.28 4.99 -15.34
N ILE A 920 6.57 4.94 -16.65
CA ILE A 920 5.69 4.32 -17.65
C ILE A 920 5.56 2.82 -17.41
N ASN A 921 6.69 2.13 -17.22
CA ASN A 921 6.70 0.68 -16.95
C ASN A 921 6.03 0.36 -15.62
N TYR A 922 6.24 1.17 -14.58
CA TYR A 922 5.61 1.04 -13.28
C TYR A 922 4.09 1.17 -13.36
N GLN A 923 3.56 2.19 -14.06
CA GLN A 923 2.12 2.33 -14.27
C GLN A 923 1.54 1.12 -15.00
N ARG A 924 2.20 0.65 -16.07
CA ARG A 924 1.75 -0.52 -16.84
C ARG A 924 1.72 -1.77 -15.97
N TRP A 925 2.74 -1.97 -15.13
CA TRP A 925 2.83 -3.09 -14.20
C TRP A 925 1.72 -3.06 -13.14
N GLN A 926 1.48 -1.91 -12.51
CA GLN A 926 0.41 -1.72 -11.50
C GLN A 926 -0.98 -1.92 -12.12
N ASN A 927 -1.27 -1.30 -13.27
CA ASN A 927 -2.57 -1.40 -13.94
C ASN A 927 -2.92 -2.83 -14.37
N ASN A 928 -1.92 -3.68 -14.60
CA ASN A 928 -2.11 -5.09 -14.94
C ASN A 928 -2.28 -6.01 -13.71
N GLY A 929 -2.27 -5.47 -12.49
CA GLY A 929 -2.37 -6.24 -11.25
C GLY A 929 -1.04 -6.85 -10.79
N THR A 930 0.09 -6.24 -11.18
CA THR A 930 1.46 -6.66 -10.84
C THR A 930 1.92 -8.06 -11.29
N PRO A 931 1.46 -8.65 -12.41
CA PRO A 931 2.00 -9.93 -12.87
C PRO A 931 3.47 -9.79 -13.27
N LEU A 932 4.26 -10.84 -13.05
CA LEU A 932 5.56 -10.95 -13.70
C LEU A 932 5.32 -10.98 -15.21
N GLY A 933 5.96 -10.12 -15.99
CA GLY A 933 5.76 -9.96 -17.43
C GLY A 933 6.77 -8.94 -17.96
N GLU A 934 6.72 -8.55 -19.23
CA GLU A 934 7.74 -7.65 -19.81
C GLU A 934 7.94 -6.35 -18.99
N ALA A 935 6.85 -5.74 -18.50
CA ALA A 935 6.95 -4.55 -17.65
C ALA A 935 7.68 -4.85 -16.32
N ALA A 936 7.43 -6.01 -15.70
CA ALA A 936 8.11 -6.42 -14.47
C ALA A 936 9.58 -6.78 -14.72
N TYR A 937 9.92 -7.43 -15.84
CA TYR A 937 11.31 -7.68 -16.23
C TYR A 937 12.06 -6.39 -16.58
N SER A 938 11.38 -5.40 -17.18
CA SER A 938 11.94 -4.07 -17.39
C SER A 938 12.24 -3.38 -16.05
N ILE A 939 11.36 -3.52 -15.06
CA ILE A 939 11.59 -3.04 -13.69
C ILE A 939 12.76 -3.81 -13.04
N LEU A 940 12.78 -5.16 -13.08
CA LEU A 940 13.88 -5.99 -12.57
C LEU A 940 15.23 -5.56 -13.15
N LYS A 941 15.29 -5.35 -14.47
CA LYS A 941 16.49 -4.88 -15.17
C LYS A 941 16.90 -3.49 -14.69
N SER A 942 15.94 -2.56 -14.62
CA SER A 942 16.18 -1.19 -14.16
C SER A 942 16.68 -1.13 -12.71
N LEU A 943 16.22 -2.07 -11.88
CA LEU A 943 16.63 -2.22 -10.47
C LEU A 943 17.89 -3.07 -10.31
N THR A 944 18.53 -3.52 -11.38
CA THR A 944 19.75 -4.36 -11.35
C THR A 944 19.58 -5.72 -10.67
N LEU A 945 18.37 -6.29 -10.72
CA LEU A 945 18.04 -7.56 -10.07
C LEU A 945 18.19 -8.77 -10.99
N GLY A 946 17.90 -8.59 -12.27
CA GLY A 946 18.01 -9.62 -13.30
C GLY A 946 17.26 -9.24 -14.57
N ARG A 947 17.34 -10.10 -15.58
CA ARG A 947 16.71 -9.90 -16.90
C ARG A 947 15.90 -11.13 -17.32
N LEU A 948 15.05 -10.92 -18.33
CA LEU A 948 14.28 -12.00 -18.96
C LEU A 948 15.24 -13.02 -19.59
N PRO A 949 15.05 -14.34 -19.37
CA PRO A 949 15.82 -15.39 -20.03
C PRO A 949 15.56 -15.42 -21.54
N SER A 950 16.39 -14.76 -22.34
CA SER A 950 16.14 -14.57 -23.78
C SER A 950 17.44 -14.74 -24.58
N ALA A 951 17.40 -15.65 -25.57
CA ALA A 951 18.50 -15.85 -26.50
C ALA A 951 18.76 -14.64 -27.44
N LEU A 952 17.79 -13.72 -27.55
CA LEU A 952 17.84 -12.55 -28.43
C LEU A 952 17.60 -11.27 -27.63
N GLU A 953 18.63 -10.43 -27.50
CA GLU A 953 18.46 -9.04 -27.09
C GLU A 953 17.79 -8.29 -28.26
N GLY A 954 16.73 -7.51 -27.98
CA GLY A 954 16.02 -6.74 -29.01
C GLY A 954 16.88 -5.65 -29.65
N ILE A 955 16.26 -4.73 -30.43
CA ILE A 955 16.93 -3.57 -31.07
C ILE A 955 17.69 -2.64 -30.09
N GLY A 956 17.54 -2.83 -28.78
CA GLY A 956 18.17 -2.03 -27.73
C GLY A 956 19.69 -2.18 -27.62
N THR A 957 20.33 -3.16 -28.27
CA THR A 957 21.80 -3.23 -28.37
C THR A 957 22.34 -2.37 -29.51
N MET A 958 21.47 -2.03 -30.47
CA MET A 958 21.87 -1.46 -31.74
C MET A 958 22.18 0.05 -31.67
N ARG A 959 23.13 0.51 -32.49
CA ARG A 959 23.73 1.85 -32.43
C ARG A 959 23.48 2.68 -33.70
N ILE A 960 23.58 3.99 -33.58
CA ILE A 960 23.66 4.88 -34.74
C ILE A 960 25.06 4.74 -35.35
N ALA A 961 25.13 4.54 -36.67
CA ALA A 961 26.38 4.43 -37.40
C ALA A 961 27.18 5.73 -37.31
N THR A 962 28.46 5.63 -36.93
CA THR A 962 29.42 6.73 -37.09
C THR A 962 29.62 7.08 -38.57
N SER A 963 30.18 8.25 -38.88
CA SER A 963 30.43 8.65 -40.27
C SER A 963 31.30 7.65 -41.04
N GLU A 964 32.27 6.99 -40.37
CA GLU A 964 33.09 5.92 -40.97
C GLU A 964 32.28 4.64 -41.20
N GLN A 965 31.52 4.18 -40.19
CA GLN A 965 30.65 3.00 -40.33
C GLN A 965 29.56 3.22 -41.37
N ARG A 966 29.03 4.44 -41.49
CA ARG A 966 28.14 4.84 -42.58
C ARG A 966 28.82 4.62 -43.93
N LYS A 967 30.03 5.14 -44.15
CA LYS A 967 30.77 4.92 -45.41
C LYS A 967 30.99 3.43 -45.69
N GLN A 968 31.20 2.63 -44.66
CA GLN A 968 31.33 1.18 -44.80
C GLN A 968 30.00 0.50 -45.18
N VAL A 969 28.88 0.91 -44.57
CA VAL A 969 27.55 0.36 -44.88
C VAL A 969 27.07 0.82 -46.25
N VAL A 970 27.15 2.11 -46.56
CA VAL A 970 26.54 2.69 -47.76
C VAL A 970 27.50 3.11 -48.88
N GLY A 971 28.81 2.93 -48.70
CA GLY A 971 29.83 3.50 -49.60
C GLY A 971 29.99 5.01 -49.43
N GLU A 972 31.04 5.61 -49.98
CA GLU A 972 31.27 7.06 -49.82
C GLU A 972 30.14 7.93 -50.38
N ASN A 973 29.50 7.49 -51.46
CA ASN A 973 28.42 8.21 -52.16
C ASN A 973 27.01 7.79 -51.73
N GLY A 974 26.86 6.72 -50.93
CA GLY A 974 25.56 6.20 -50.52
C GLY A 974 24.94 5.13 -51.44
N ASP A 975 25.68 4.64 -52.44
CA ASP A 975 25.18 3.75 -53.50
C ASP A 975 25.29 2.25 -53.19
N LYS A 976 25.83 1.88 -52.02
CA LYS A 976 26.01 0.49 -51.58
C LYS A 976 25.13 0.19 -50.36
N TRP A 977 24.91 -1.09 -50.05
CA TRP A 977 24.24 -1.48 -48.80
C TRP A 977 24.83 -2.79 -48.28
N ASN A 978 25.83 -2.68 -47.40
CA ASN A 978 26.52 -3.83 -46.82
C ASN A 978 25.83 -4.28 -45.53
N LYS A 979 24.94 -5.28 -45.66
CA LYS A 979 24.17 -5.85 -44.54
C LYS A 979 25.05 -6.50 -43.47
N ASN A 980 26.19 -7.07 -43.84
CA ASN A 980 27.09 -7.73 -42.88
C ASN A 980 27.69 -6.70 -41.91
N ILE A 981 28.02 -5.50 -42.39
CA ILE A 981 28.56 -4.42 -41.56
C ILE A 981 27.52 -3.90 -40.56
N ILE A 982 26.24 -3.88 -40.96
CA ILE A 982 25.13 -3.54 -40.05
C ILE A 982 25.00 -4.59 -38.93
N ILE A 983 25.10 -5.87 -39.28
CA ILE A 983 24.98 -6.98 -38.32
C ILE A 983 26.21 -7.03 -37.40
N ASP A 984 27.42 -6.95 -37.95
CA ASP A 984 28.69 -7.05 -37.21
C ASP A 984 28.95 -5.84 -36.30
N ASN A 985 28.35 -4.69 -36.61
CA ASN A 985 28.45 -3.47 -35.80
C ASN A 985 27.17 -3.14 -35.03
N GLU A 986 26.17 -4.03 -35.09
CA GLU A 986 24.86 -3.85 -34.45
C GLU A 986 24.28 -2.46 -34.74
N LEU A 987 24.14 -2.06 -36.00
CA LEU A 987 23.70 -0.72 -36.37
C LEU A 987 22.17 -0.64 -36.51
N PHE A 988 21.52 0.22 -35.71
CA PHE A 988 20.08 0.48 -35.78
C PHE A 988 19.74 1.45 -36.90
N TYR A 989 20.56 2.50 -37.02
CA TYR A 989 20.29 3.62 -37.91
C TYR A 989 21.59 4.08 -38.58
N VAL A 990 21.53 4.25 -39.89
CA VAL A 990 22.63 4.80 -40.69
C VAL A 990 22.20 6.19 -41.15
N PRO A 991 22.80 7.28 -40.62
CA PRO A 991 22.42 8.64 -40.98
C PRO A 991 22.50 8.89 -42.49
N LYS A 992 21.53 9.62 -43.04
CA LYS A 992 21.59 10.11 -44.42
C LYS A 992 22.69 11.19 -44.51
N LEU A 993 23.28 11.39 -45.69
CA LEU A 993 24.17 12.52 -45.94
C LEU A 993 23.40 13.80 -45.55
N ASP A 994 23.88 14.53 -44.55
CA ASP A 994 23.51 15.94 -44.42
C ASP A 994 23.95 16.60 -45.73
N LYS A 995 22.97 17.08 -46.51
CA LYS A 995 23.22 17.78 -47.77
C LYS A 995 23.63 19.21 -47.52
#